data_AF-A0A7J6GJJ0-F1
#
_entry.id   AF-A0A7J6GJJ0-F1
#
_cell.length_a   1.000
_cell.length_b   1.000
_cell.length_c   1.000
_cell.angle_alpha   90.00
_cell.angle_beta   90.00
_cell.angle_gamma   90.00
#
_symmetry.space_group_name_H-M   'P 1'
#
loop_
_entity.id
_entity.type
_entity.pdbx_description
1 polymer ?
#
loop_
_entity_poly.entity_id
_entity_poly.type
_entity_poly.pdbx_seq_one_letter_code
_entity_poly.pdbx_strand_id
1 'polypeptide(L)'
;MNDGLKGWSSFGDSKLEHRESPLLSRNNYIATHNRNQSNDSLTQKLYLDKNYLYTFSAWVQVSNGSNVTVRAGFETSSGLKLFAGSTVAESNCWTMLKGGLTVDESGPAQLYFESNNTAVEIWIDSVSLQPFTENEWKFHQHQSIEKEHKKKVRIQVVDSQGQPLANTTISVQLKRPSFPFGSAINYNILTNTAYQNWLTSRPFTVTTFENEMKWYTTEKSQGNLDYSASDALLQFTKRHRIDVRAHNVFWDDPNYQPNWLNSLSRNQLALATYRRLRSIMMRYKGQVIAWDVVNENLHFDYFERRVSRNASGIFYRWGNEADQTTPLFMNEFNTIESSGDTTSSPWRYIKKLRQIKKFSSNIINMKMGIGVEGHFSANKPNIPYMRAAIDTLAAARLPIWITELDVQSTPNQAWYLEEILREARSHPHVNGIVLWTAWRPQGCYRMCLTDNNFNNLPTGDVVDKLMREWGRYKETTSFGTTDAHGFFETSLFHGYYHLNVHTKHSHNLGHGLYASPYNYYATTKCLKEPQKALYGGGVIVNPEFNHNNSQGWVMFGKGKIEQRLSKEGNKFIVAHNPTHPLHSFSHQVQVENGKIYSFSAWIQVSEGSEDVTVVFKSNKGYLIHGGTTTANSGCWTLLKGGMVANFSGPLDISFETKNTSVEIWVDSVSLQPFTQKQWRSQQEKSINKVRRSKVRIQVSDENRTLLQGAVVSIKQKKPGFLFGCCMNHNILTSTQYQNWFSSRFHATTFTNEMKWYSTENVQGQENYSTADAMVEFAQKHGISIRGHNIFWDDPIYQPYWVRSLSPDELRKAAAKRINSVVSKYRGKVIGWDVMNENMHFNFFEDKLGKTASADYYKIAQQLDPQTTMFLNEYNTIEYSGDTAVTPAKYLNKIREILSYPGNAHLKLGIGLEGHFTADQPNLAYMRSALDILGATKFPIWLTEISVANSPNEAKYLEEVLREGYAHPAVQGIIMFTGPVSAGFNTPILADQNFKNTPSGDVVDKLLKEWNSGADQDTITDSQGFIDVTLSHGDYDLTIKHPFTNSSSTLSLRVEKDKPLGIIHVNIDT
;
A
#
# COMPACT_ATOMS: atom_id res chain seq x y z
N MET A 1 3.26 -5.97 -35.90
CA MET A 1 2.84 -5.64 -37.29
C MET A 1 3.09 -6.84 -38.22
N ASN A 2 2.35 -7.92 -38.04
CA ASN A 2 2.75 -9.25 -38.55
C ASN A 2 2.54 -9.49 -40.05
N ASP A 3 1.70 -8.68 -40.71
CA ASP A 3 1.40 -8.79 -42.14
C ASP A 3 2.29 -7.87 -43.01
N GLY A 4 3.48 -7.51 -42.51
CA GLY A 4 4.39 -6.61 -43.21
C GLY A 4 3.87 -5.17 -43.27
N LEU A 5 4.01 -4.54 -44.43
CA LEU A 5 3.56 -3.17 -44.70
C LEU A 5 2.08 -3.07 -45.09
N LYS A 6 1.28 -4.15 -44.98
CA LYS A 6 -0.13 -4.14 -45.39
C LYS A 6 -0.92 -3.09 -44.59
N GLY A 7 -1.52 -2.13 -45.31
CA GLY A 7 -2.28 -1.02 -44.71
C GLY A 7 -1.44 0.16 -44.24
N TRP A 8 -0.12 0.12 -44.44
CA TRP A 8 0.82 1.19 -44.11
C TRP A 8 1.49 1.72 -45.39
N SER A 9 1.67 3.03 -45.46
CA SER A 9 2.41 3.69 -46.55
C SER A 9 3.34 4.77 -46.00
N SER A 10 4.27 5.27 -46.80
CA SER A 10 5.10 6.40 -46.39
C SER A 10 4.26 7.67 -46.27
N PHE A 11 4.53 8.42 -45.21
CA PHE A 11 4.16 9.81 -45.04
C PHE A 11 5.38 10.66 -45.34
N GLY A 12 5.20 11.69 -46.18
CA GLY A 12 6.31 12.46 -46.74
C GLY A 12 7.28 11.61 -47.56
N ASP A 13 8.56 11.92 -47.50
CA ASP A 13 9.61 11.30 -48.34
C ASP A 13 10.28 10.08 -47.68
N SER A 14 9.69 9.58 -46.61
CA SER A 14 10.27 8.48 -45.83
C SER A 14 10.23 7.14 -46.55
N LYS A 15 11.16 6.24 -46.17
CA LYS A 15 11.15 4.84 -46.61
C LYS A 15 10.72 3.93 -45.47
N LEU A 16 9.89 2.94 -45.80
CA LEU A 16 9.39 1.95 -44.84
C LEU A 16 10.05 0.61 -45.05
N GLU A 17 10.46 0.00 -43.96
CA GLU A 17 11.01 -1.34 -43.94
C GLU A 17 10.33 -2.15 -42.84
N HIS A 18 9.82 -3.32 -43.18
CA HIS A 18 9.35 -4.29 -42.20
C HIS A 18 10.54 -5.08 -41.68
N ARG A 19 10.77 -5.02 -40.37
CA ARG A 19 11.92 -5.67 -39.71
C ARG A 19 11.46 -6.59 -38.59
N GLU A 20 12.25 -7.62 -38.32
CA GLU A 20 12.05 -8.56 -37.21
C GLU A 20 13.14 -8.35 -36.16
N SER A 21 12.78 -8.37 -34.88
CA SER A 21 13.75 -8.26 -33.79
C SER A 21 14.56 -9.55 -33.64
N PRO A 22 15.91 -9.49 -33.53
CA PRO A 22 16.77 -10.68 -33.40
C PRO A 22 16.72 -11.37 -32.02
N LEU A 23 15.94 -10.84 -31.06
CA LEU A 23 15.77 -11.42 -29.72
C LEU A 23 14.65 -12.49 -29.71
N LEU A 24 14.69 -13.39 -28.71
CA LEU A 24 13.84 -14.60 -28.51
C LEU A 24 12.31 -14.45 -28.72
N SER A 25 11.77 -13.24 -28.91
CA SER A 25 10.33 -12.97 -29.06
C SER A 25 9.83 -12.75 -30.49
N ARG A 26 10.68 -12.77 -31.55
CA ARG A 26 10.25 -12.60 -32.97
C ARG A 26 9.21 -11.50 -33.20
N ASN A 27 9.45 -10.30 -32.66
CA ASN A 27 8.51 -9.18 -32.80
C ASN A 27 8.75 -8.47 -34.14
N ASN A 28 7.67 -8.30 -34.90
CA ASN A 28 7.62 -7.62 -36.20
C ASN A 28 7.25 -6.14 -36.04
N TYR A 29 8.08 -5.24 -36.54
CA TYR A 29 7.88 -3.80 -36.47
C TYR A 29 8.14 -3.12 -37.82
N ILE A 30 7.61 -1.90 -37.99
CA ILE A 30 7.92 -1.06 -39.15
C ILE A 30 8.95 -0.02 -38.73
N ALA A 31 10.09 -0.01 -39.41
CA ALA A 31 11.10 1.03 -39.32
C ALA A 31 10.87 2.06 -40.42
N THR A 32 10.77 3.33 -40.03
CA THR A 32 10.80 4.44 -40.96
C THR A 32 12.18 5.08 -40.98
N HIS A 33 12.83 5.08 -42.14
CA HIS A 33 14.19 5.58 -42.35
C HIS A 33 14.24 6.58 -43.53
N ASN A 34 15.42 7.17 -43.76
CA ASN A 34 15.66 8.23 -44.75
C ASN A 34 14.70 9.43 -44.61
N ARG A 35 14.52 9.91 -43.38
CA ARG A 35 13.60 11.00 -43.05
C ARG A 35 14.29 12.35 -43.34
N ASN A 36 13.67 13.20 -44.15
CA ASN A 36 14.13 14.53 -44.50
C ASN A 36 13.41 15.63 -43.69
N GLN A 37 12.16 15.40 -43.32
CA GLN A 37 11.32 16.28 -42.52
C GLN A 37 10.92 15.63 -41.18
N SER A 38 10.47 16.45 -40.22
CA SER A 38 10.13 15.94 -38.89
C SER A 38 8.95 14.97 -38.90
N ASN A 39 8.02 15.11 -39.84
CA ASN A 39 6.83 14.28 -39.99
C ASN A 39 7.00 13.09 -40.94
N ASP A 40 8.13 12.99 -41.66
CA ASP A 40 8.45 11.85 -42.51
C ASP A 40 8.41 10.56 -41.69
N SER A 41 7.42 9.70 -41.93
CA SER A 41 7.13 8.52 -41.09
C SER A 41 6.24 7.52 -41.82
N LEU A 42 5.83 6.44 -41.17
CA LEU A 42 4.71 5.61 -41.65
C LEU A 42 3.36 6.31 -41.41
N THR A 43 2.42 6.09 -42.33
CA THR A 43 1.03 6.52 -42.20
C THR A 43 0.03 5.41 -42.46
N GLN A 44 -1.14 5.58 -41.87
CA GLN A 44 -2.35 4.84 -42.19
C GLN A 44 -3.49 5.83 -42.43
N LYS A 45 -4.18 5.66 -43.56
CA LYS A 45 -5.43 6.38 -43.85
C LYS A 45 -6.56 5.78 -43.04
N LEU A 46 -7.32 6.62 -42.36
CA LEU A 46 -8.42 6.24 -41.49
C LEU A 46 -9.55 7.27 -41.59
N TYR A 47 -10.72 6.95 -41.03
CA TYR A 47 -11.84 7.87 -40.95
C TYR A 47 -12.12 8.16 -39.48
N LEU A 48 -12.05 9.43 -39.09
CA LEU A 48 -12.43 9.88 -37.75
C LEU A 48 -13.86 10.37 -37.81
N ASP A 49 -14.70 9.88 -36.90
CA ASP A 49 -16.07 10.35 -36.68
C ASP A 49 -16.14 11.17 -35.38
N LYS A 50 -16.71 12.38 -35.47
CA LYS A 50 -16.89 13.37 -34.39
C LYS A 50 -17.75 12.87 -33.22
N ASN A 51 -18.53 11.81 -33.42
CA ASN A 51 -19.38 11.23 -32.39
C ASN A 51 -18.63 10.25 -31.47
N TYR A 52 -17.35 10.00 -31.73
CA TYR A 52 -16.51 9.12 -30.92
C TYR A 52 -15.37 9.87 -30.24
N LEU A 53 -14.97 9.31 -29.10
CA LEU A 53 -13.77 9.61 -28.35
C LEU A 53 -12.75 8.50 -28.63
N TYR A 54 -11.53 8.84 -29.00
CA TYR A 54 -10.53 7.85 -29.39
C TYR A 54 -9.44 7.71 -28.35
N THR A 55 -9.15 6.49 -27.93
CA THR A 55 -7.93 6.19 -27.17
C THR A 55 -6.86 5.71 -28.12
N PHE A 56 -5.62 6.13 -27.89
CA PHE A 56 -4.49 5.82 -28.76
C PHE A 56 -3.35 5.19 -27.97
N SER A 57 -2.71 4.17 -28.55
CA SER A 57 -1.45 3.66 -28.04
C SER A 57 -0.56 3.12 -29.16
N ALA A 58 0.74 3.19 -28.97
CA ALA A 58 1.74 2.57 -29.83
C ALA A 58 3.01 2.26 -29.02
N TRP A 59 3.75 1.23 -29.41
CA TRP A 59 5.14 1.04 -28.97
C TRP A 59 6.07 1.76 -29.94
N VAL A 60 6.99 2.55 -29.39
CA VAL A 60 7.92 3.40 -30.15
C VAL A 60 9.34 3.14 -29.69
N GLN A 61 10.25 2.99 -30.65
CA GLN A 61 11.70 2.96 -30.44
C GLN A 61 12.37 3.84 -31.51
N VAL A 62 13.61 4.24 -31.28
CA VAL A 62 14.43 4.96 -32.27
C VAL A 62 15.74 4.25 -32.51
N SER A 63 16.33 4.39 -33.70
CA SER A 63 17.57 3.69 -34.06
C SER A 63 18.79 4.10 -33.21
N ASN A 64 18.83 5.34 -32.73
CA ASN A 64 19.90 5.85 -31.87
C ASN A 64 19.40 6.98 -30.94
N GLY A 65 20.10 7.22 -29.84
CA GLY A 65 19.81 8.27 -28.85
C GLY A 65 19.00 7.79 -27.65
N SER A 66 18.91 8.64 -26.61
CA SER A 66 18.27 8.32 -25.33
C SER A 66 17.32 9.44 -24.84
N ASN A 67 16.91 10.34 -25.73
CA ASN A 67 16.04 11.46 -25.40
C ASN A 67 15.30 11.99 -26.65
N VAL A 68 14.78 11.11 -27.50
CA VAL A 68 14.13 11.52 -28.75
C VAL A 68 12.64 11.65 -28.50
N THR A 69 12.10 12.86 -28.65
CA THR A 69 10.65 13.07 -28.60
C THR A 69 10.01 12.56 -29.88
N VAL A 70 9.02 11.68 -29.72
CA VAL A 70 8.17 11.19 -30.82
C VAL A 70 6.71 11.50 -30.48
N ARG A 71 5.99 12.08 -31.44
CA ARG A 71 4.55 12.37 -31.34
C ARG A 71 3.76 11.52 -32.33
N ALA A 72 2.54 11.19 -31.98
CA ALA A 72 1.55 10.65 -32.91
C ALA A 72 0.61 11.78 -33.35
N GLY A 73 0.61 12.07 -34.65
CA GLY A 73 -0.19 13.11 -35.28
C GLY A 73 -1.25 12.53 -36.21
N PHE A 74 -2.33 13.27 -36.42
CA PHE A 74 -3.43 12.95 -37.32
C PHE A 74 -3.69 14.17 -38.19
N GLU A 75 -3.52 14.05 -39.50
CA GLU A 75 -3.80 15.13 -40.45
C GLU A 75 -5.13 14.87 -41.16
N THR A 76 -6.09 15.77 -40.99
CA THR A 76 -7.40 15.68 -41.65
C THR A 76 -7.31 16.12 -43.12
N SER A 77 -8.33 15.81 -43.91
CA SER A 77 -8.44 16.30 -45.29
C SER A 77 -8.47 17.84 -45.43
N SER A 78 -8.78 18.58 -44.36
CA SER A 78 -8.70 20.05 -44.33
C SER A 78 -7.29 20.58 -44.01
N GLY A 79 -6.31 19.70 -43.77
CA GLY A 79 -4.96 20.06 -43.35
C GLY A 79 -4.82 20.35 -41.85
N LEU A 80 -5.88 20.13 -41.06
CA LEU A 80 -5.83 20.29 -39.61
C LEU A 80 -4.99 19.16 -39.00
N LYS A 81 -4.00 19.53 -38.18
CA LYS A 81 -3.14 18.59 -37.46
C LYS A 81 -3.60 18.45 -36.02
N LEU A 82 -3.98 17.24 -35.66
CA LEU A 82 -4.34 16.84 -34.30
C LEU A 82 -3.23 15.95 -33.73
N PHE A 83 -2.98 16.02 -32.43
CA PHE A 83 -1.99 15.18 -31.77
C PHE A 83 -2.67 14.27 -30.75
N ALA A 84 -2.37 12.97 -30.80
CA ALA A 84 -2.89 12.03 -29.81
C ALA A 84 -2.08 12.04 -28.52
N GLY A 85 -0.78 12.33 -28.61
CA GLY A 85 0.13 12.39 -27.47
C GLY A 85 1.58 12.27 -27.92
N SER A 86 2.49 12.26 -26.93
CA SER A 86 3.93 12.21 -27.16
C SER A 86 4.65 11.34 -26.14
N THR A 87 5.82 10.84 -26.51
CA THR A 87 6.71 10.09 -25.61
C THR A 87 8.17 10.46 -25.85
N VAL A 88 9.04 10.05 -24.93
CA VAL A 88 10.50 10.12 -25.12
C VAL A 88 11.00 8.70 -25.42
N ALA A 89 11.31 8.46 -26.68
CA ALA A 89 11.86 7.20 -27.17
C ALA A 89 13.38 7.16 -27.01
N GLU A 90 13.90 5.95 -26.82
CA GLU A 90 15.32 5.66 -26.64
C GLU A 90 15.69 4.45 -27.51
N SER A 91 16.95 4.37 -27.92
CA SER A 91 17.48 3.19 -28.61
C SER A 91 17.57 1.99 -27.67
N ASN A 92 17.33 0.79 -28.21
CA ASN A 92 17.28 -0.47 -27.47
C ASN A 92 16.20 -0.55 -26.37
N CYS A 93 15.22 0.37 -26.39
CA CYS A 93 14.16 0.44 -25.40
C CYS A 93 12.82 0.78 -26.07
N TRP A 94 11.91 -0.20 -26.12
CA TRP A 94 10.54 0.06 -26.55
C TRP A 94 9.82 0.88 -25.47
N THR A 95 9.35 2.06 -25.85
CA THR A 95 8.60 2.96 -24.98
C THR A 95 7.17 3.08 -25.48
N MET A 96 6.20 2.93 -24.58
CA MET A 96 4.80 3.15 -24.91
C MET A 96 4.52 4.64 -25.10
N LEU A 97 3.88 5.00 -26.21
CA LEU A 97 3.20 6.26 -26.43
C LEU A 97 1.72 6.00 -26.15
N LYS A 98 1.17 6.61 -25.11
CA LYS A 98 -0.26 6.52 -24.75
C LYS A 98 -0.91 7.89 -24.90
N GLY A 99 -2.09 7.95 -25.49
CA GLY A 99 -2.75 9.19 -25.85
C GLY A 99 -4.23 9.03 -26.16
N GLY A 100 -4.80 10.03 -26.80
CA GLY A 100 -6.19 10.01 -27.26
C GLY A 100 -6.58 11.26 -28.03
N LEU A 101 -7.75 11.22 -28.66
CA LEU A 101 -8.27 12.28 -29.51
C LEU A 101 -9.75 12.54 -29.23
N THR A 102 -10.09 13.82 -29.29
CA THR A 102 -11.44 14.30 -29.57
C THR A 102 -11.39 15.01 -30.92
N VAL A 103 -12.37 14.78 -31.78
CA VAL A 103 -12.50 15.41 -33.10
C VAL A 103 -13.79 16.23 -33.19
N ASP A 104 -13.72 17.36 -33.88
CA ASP A 104 -14.86 18.27 -34.06
C ASP A 104 -15.66 17.99 -35.34
N GLU A 105 -15.02 17.36 -36.35
CA GLU A 105 -15.63 17.04 -37.63
C GLU A 105 -15.31 15.60 -38.04
N SER A 106 -16.29 14.94 -38.69
CA SER A 106 -16.11 13.60 -39.23
C SER A 106 -15.46 13.68 -40.61
N GLY A 107 -14.41 12.90 -40.86
CA GLY A 107 -13.74 12.90 -42.15
C GLY A 107 -12.52 11.99 -42.24
N PRO A 108 -11.97 11.84 -43.45
CA PRO A 108 -10.70 11.15 -43.65
C PRO A 108 -9.56 11.84 -42.91
N ALA A 109 -8.70 11.04 -42.29
CA ALA A 109 -7.47 11.48 -41.64
C ALA A 109 -6.31 10.53 -41.95
N GLN A 110 -5.09 11.03 -41.76
CA GLN A 110 -3.86 10.27 -41.89
C GLN A 110 -3.11 10.28 -40.57
N LEU A 111 -2.97 9.12 -39.94
CA LEU A 111 -2.06 8.95 -38.79
C LEU A 111 -0.62 9.08 -39.28
N TYR A 112 0.23 9.79 -38.58
CA TYR A 112 1.67 9.83 -38.81
C TYR A 112 2.42 9.95 -37.49
N PHE A 113 3.73 9.73 -37.50
CA PHE A 113 4.59 9.94 -36.36
C PHE A 113 5.61 11.03 -36.67
N GLU A 114 5.93 11.87 -35.70
CA GLU A 114 6.89 12.94 -35.94
C GLU A 114 7.94 13.07 -34.85
N SER A 115 9.15 13.40 -35.29
CA SER A 115 10.28 13.73 -34.43
C SER A 115 11.17 14.77 -35.11
N ASN A 116 11.53 15.82 -34.37
CA ASN A 116 12.43 16.87 -34.87
C ASN A 116 13.85 16.37 -35.15
N ASN A 117 14.24 15.22 -34.59
CA ASN A 117 15.49 14.57 -34.95
C ASN A 117 15.24 13.69 -36.19
N THR A 118 15.56 14.21 -37.37
CA THR A 118 15.40 13.48 -38.65
C THR A 118 16.52 12.47 -38.91
N ALA A 119 17.64 12.57 -38.18
CA ALA A 119 18.76 11.63 -38.30
C ALA A 119 18.48 10.25 -37.68
N VAL A 120 17.43 10.11 -36.87
CA VAL A 120 17.03 8.82 -36.30
C VAL A 120 15.88 8.21 -37.09
N GLU A 121 15.91 6.88 -37.19
CA GLU A 121 14.77 6.10 -37.64
C GLU A 121 13.72 6.06 -36.51
N ILE A 122 12.45 6.04 -36.89
CA ILE A 122 11.34 5.80 -35.96
C ILE A 122 10.85 4.37 -36.18
N TRP A 123 10.87 3.55 -35.13
CA TRP A 123 10.38 2.18 -35.16
C TRP A 123 9.07 2.10 -34.39
N ILE A 124 8.04 1.55 -35.03
CA ILE A 124 6.69 1.51 -34.49
C ILE A 124 6.17 0.07 -34.49
N ASP A 125 5.48 -0.31 -33.42
CA ASP A 125 4.72 -1.56 -33.34
C ASP A 125 3.45 -1.38 -32.49
N SER A 126 2.51 -2.32 -32.64
CA SER A 126 1.26 -2.44 -31.88
C SER A 126 0.48 -1.11 -31.78
N VAL A 127 0.30 -0.43 -32.90
CA VAL A 127 -0.54 0.77 -32.97
C VAL A 127 -2.00 0.38 -32.76
N SER A 128 -2.67 1.07 -31.84
CA SER A 128 -4.10 0.88 -31.56
C SER A 128 -4.78 2.23 -31.45
N LEU A 129 -5.90 2.37 -32.16
CA LEU A 129 -6.82 3.49 -32.08
C LEU A 129 -8.22 2.93 -31.83
N GLN A 130 -8.72 3.08 -30.60
CA GLN A 130 -10.01 2.51 -30.20
C GLN A 130 -11.04 3.62 -30.02
N PRO A 131 -12.14 3.62 -30.81
CA PRO A 131 -13.26 4.53 -30.62
C PRO A 131 -14.16 4.11 -29.45
N PHE A 132 -14.74 5.10 -28.79
CA PHE A 132 -15.79 4.99 -27.77
C PHE A 132 -16.86 6.04 -28.01
N THR A 133 -18.12 5.65 -27.98
CA THR A 133 -19.22 6.63 -27.94
C THR A 133 -19.17 7.41 -26.62
N GLU A 134 -19.79 8.60 -26.58
CA GLU A 134 -19.90 9.34 -25.33
C GLU A 134 -20.60 8.54 -24.21
N ASN A 135 -21.58 7.69 -24.57
CA ASN A 135 -22.30 6.86 -23.61
C ASN A 135 -21.42 5.77 -23.02
N GLU A 136 -20.61 5.09 -23.84
CA GLU A 136 -19.64 4.11 -23.36
C GLU A 136 -18.59 4.77 -22.46
N TRP A 137 -18.10 5.96 -22.83
CA TRP A 137 -17.15 6.70 -22.02
C TRP A 137 -17.73 7.09 -20.66
N LYS A 138 -18.93 7.66 -20.64
CA LYS A 138 -19.66 8.01 -19.40
C LYS A 138 -19.93 6.77 -18.54
N PHE A 139 -20.27 5.63 -19.16
CA PHE A 139 -20.43 4.37 -18.45
C PHE A 139 -19.12 3.90 -17.80
N HIS A 140 -17.98 3.98 -18.50
CA HIS A 140 -16.67 3.68 -17.93
C HIS A 140 -16.27 4.63 -16.79
N GLN A 141 -16.57 5.92 -16.91
CA GLN A 141 -16.38 6.88 -15.82
C GLN A 141 -17.21 6.48 -14.59
N HIS A 142 -18.49 6.15 -14.77
CA HIS A 142 -19.36 5.70 -13.70
C HIS A 142 -18.88 4.41 -13.04
N GLN A 143 -18.48 3.41 -13.83
CA GLN A 143 -17.90 2.17 -13.32
C GLN A 143 -16.63 2.41 -12.50
N SER A 144 -15.76 3.32 -12.98
CA SER A 144 -14.55 3.71 -12.26
C SER A 144 -14.89 4.37 -10.93
N ILE A 145 -15.88 5.26 -10.90
CA ILE A 145 -16.37 5.90 -9.67
C ILE A 145 -16.94 4.87 -8.69
N GLU A 146 -17.82 3.97 -9.14
CA GLU A 146 -18.41 2.94 -8.28
C GLU A 146 -17.35 2.02 -7.68
N LYS A 147 -16.32 1.67 -8.46
CA LYS A 147 -15.26 0.75 -8.03
C LYS A 147 -14.27 1.41 -7.08
N GLU A 148 -13.78 2.59 -7.45
CA GLU A 148 -12.59 3.21 -6.85
C GLU A 148 -12.96 4.27 -5.80
N HIS A 149 -14.12 4.90 -5.94
CA HIS A 149 -14.50 6.07 -5.16
C HIS A 149 -15.73 5.86 -4.28
N LYS A 150 -16.43 4.74 -4.45
CA LYS A 150 -17.57 4.31 -3.65
C LYS A 150 -17.36 2.91 -3.07
N LYS A 151 -18.21 2.57 -2.09
CA LYS A 151 -18.37 1.23 -1.53
C LYS A 151 -19.83 0.90 -1.35
N LYS A 152 -20.21 -0.31 -1.76
CA LYS A 152 -21.49 -0.91 -1.39
C LYS A 152 -21.46 -1.23 0.10
N VAL A 153 -22.45 -0.71 0.82
CA VAL A 153 -22.67 -0.96 2.24
C VAL A 153 -24.00 -1.66 2.43
N ARG A 154 -24.05 -2.59 3.38
CA ARG A 154 -25.26 -3.25 3.84
C ARG A 154 -25.41 -2.94 5.32
N ILE A 155 -26.49 -2.28 5.70
CA ILE A 155 -26.81 -1.84 7.06
C ILE A 155 -27.96 -2.70 7.56
N GLN A 156 -27.80 -3.36 8.72
CA GLN A 156 -28.89 -4.08 9.36
C GLN A 156 -29.44 -3.29 10.53
N VAL A 157 -30.76 -3.11 10.57
CA VAL A 157 -31.47 -2.52 11.69
C VAL A 157 -32.14 -3.63 12.48
N VAL A 158 -31.87 -3.66 13.77
CA VAL A 158 -32.44 -4.61 14.72
C VAL A 158 -32.99 -3.87 15.93
N ASP A 159 -33.95 -4.47 16.63
CA ASP A 159 -34.43 -3.97 17.92
C ASP A 159 -33.47 -4.29 19.08
N SER A 160 -33.86 -3.93 20.31
CA SER A 160 -33.04 -4.16 21.50
C SER A 160 -32.91 -5.64 21.89
N GLN A 161 -33.72 -6.52 21.29
CA GLN A 161 -33.63 -7.98 21.42
C GLN A 161 -32.84 -8.61 20.26
N GLY A 162 -32.32 -7.81 19.34
CA GLY A 162 -31.57 -8.25 18.17
C GLY A 162 -32.44 -8.80 17.02
N GLN A 163 -33.76 -8.61 17.06
CA GLN A 163 -34.66 -9.03 15.98
C GLN A 163 -34.65 -8.00 14.85
N PRO A 164 -34.64 -8.43 13.57
CA PRO A 164 -34.60 -7.50 12.46
C PRO A 164 -35.86 -6.64 12.34
N LEU A 165 -35.66 -5.34 12.13
CA LEU A 165 -36.75 -4.40 11.92
C LEU A 165 -36.97 -4.16 10.43
N ALA A 166 -38.00 -4.81 9.87
CA ALA A 166 -38.41 -4.63 8.48
C ALA A 166 -39.13 -3.29 8.27
N ASN A 167 -39.12 -2.80 7.02
CA ASN A 167 -39.80 -1.58 6.60
C ASN A 167 -39.45 -0.34 7.45
N THR A 168 -38.25 -0.32 8.02
CA THR A 168 -37.75 0.79 8.83
C THR A 168 -37.01 1.77 7.94
N THR A 169 -37.41 3.04 7.99
CA THR A 169 -36.77 4.08 7.18
C THR A 169 -35.40 4.44 7.77
N ILE A 170 -34.39 4.41 6.93
CA ILE A 170 -33.02 4.84 7.24
C ILE A 170 -32.69 6.07 6.41
N SER A 171 -31.98 7.02 7.02
CA SER A 171 -31.32 8.11 6.33
C SER A 171 -29.80 8.06 6.54
N VAL A 172 -29.03 8.19 5.45
CA VAL A 172 -27.56 8.18 5.46
C VAL A 172 -27.04 9.47 4.86
N GLN A 173 -26.32 10.27 5.67
CA GLN A 173 -25.86 11.60 5.29
C GLN A 173 -24.33 11.70 5.36
N LEU A 174 -23.68 12.08 4.26
CA LEU A 174 -22.24 12.36 4.25
C LEU A 174 -21.95 13.63 5.06
N LYS A 175 -21.05 13.53 6.04
CA LYS A 175 -20.62 14.64 6.91
C LYS A 175 -19.26 15.19 6.53
N ARG A 176 -18.31 14.31 6.16
CA ARG A 176 -16.96 14.73 5.73
C ARG A 176 -16.50 13.88 4.54
N PRO A 177 -16.41 14.44 3.32
CA PRO A 177 -15.91 13.70 2.17
C PRO A 177 -14.42 13.40 2.34
N SER A 178 -13.96 12.24 1.84
CA SER A 178 -12.53 11.89 1.84
C SER A 178 -11.75 12.47 0.67
N PHE A 179 -12.43 12.94 -0.39
CA PHE A 179 -11.80 13.52 -1.58
C PHE A 179 -11.69 15.05 -1.45
N PRO A 180 -10.47 15.63 -1.40
CA PRO A 180 -10.27 17.07 -1.44
C PRO A 180 -10.80 17.71 -2.73
N PHE A 181 -11.71 18.66 -2.57
CA PHE A 181 -12.28 19.46 -3.65
C PHE A 181 -12.43 20.91 -3.17
N GLY A 182 -12.01 21.86 -3.99
CA GLY A 182 -11.78 23.23 -3.55
C GLY A 182 -11.83 24.29 -4.65
N SER A 183 -11.84 25.54 -4.23
CA SER A 183 -11.67 26.74 -5.07
C SER A 183 -10.54 27.57 -4.49
N ALA A 184 -9.72 28.18 -5.36
CA ALA A 184 -8.76 29.21 -4.98
C ALA A 184 -9.48 30.43 -4.37
N ILE A 185 -8.79 31.14 -3.49
CA ILE A 185 -9.23 32.39 -2.88
C ILE A 185 -8.10 33.43 -2.93
N ASN A 186 -8.45 34.69 -2.72
CA ASN A 186 -7.48 35.79 -2.61
C ASN A 186 -7.88 36.73 -1.47
N TYR A 187 -7.05 37.74 -1.21
CA TYR A 187 -7.18 38.67 -0.08
C TYR A 187 -8.54 39.40 -0.03
N ASN A 188 -9.27 39.54 -1.14
CA ASN A 188 -10.57 40.23 -1.17
C ASN A 188 -11.62 39.53 -0.29
N ILE A 189 -11.45 38.23 -0.01
CA ILE A 189 -12.35 37.50 0.88
C ILE A 189 -12.28 38.01 2.33
N LEU A 190 -11.17 38.62 2.75
CA LEU A 190 -10.95 39.02 4.14
C LEU A 190 -11.88 40.16 4.58
N THR A 191 -12.31 41.01 3.65
CA THR A 191 -13.17 42.17 3.92
C THR A 191 -14.56 42.05 3.28
N ASN A 192 -14.79 41.04 2.44
CA ASN A 192 -16.07 40.85 1.75
C ASN A 192 -16.89 39.70 2.36
N THR A 193 -17.86 40.05 3.22
CA THR A 193 -18.75 39.08 3.88
C THR A 193 -19.56 38.24 2.89
N ALA A 194 -19.97 38.80 1.74
CA ALA A 194 -20.70 38.03 0.73
C ALA A 194 -19.80 36.96 0.10
N TYR A 195 -18.51 37.26 -0.14
CA TYR A 195 -17.54 36.27 -0.59
C TYR A 195 -17.30 35.17 0.46
N GLN A 196 -17.15 35.56 1.73
CA GLN A 196 -17.00 34.59 2.83
C GLN A 196 -18.19 33.64 2.90
N ASN A 197 -19.41 34.18 2.86
CA ASN A 197 -20.65 33.39 2.88
C ASN A 197 -20.78 32.48 1.65
N TRP A 198 -20.45 33.00 0.46
CA TRP A 198 -20.50 32.24 -0.79
C TRP A 198 -19.54 31.04 -0.77
N LEU A 199 -18.32 31.22 -0.25
CA LEU A 199 -17.35 30.13 -0.14
C LEU A 199 -17.77 29.12 0.94
N THR A 200 -18.15 29.60 2.12
CA THR A 200 -18.36 28.76 3.33
C THR A 200 -19.72 28.06 3.37
N SER A 201 -20.68 28.50 2.55
CA SER A 201 -21.94 27.79 2.33
C SER A 201 -21.77 26.53 1.48
N ARG A 202 -20.64 26.38 0.78
CA ARG A 202 -20.31 25.21 -0.05
C ARG A 202 -19.44 24.22 0.71
N PRO A 203 -19.57 22.91 0.43
CA PRO A 203 -18.77 21.86 1.05
C PRO A 203 -17.35 21.75 0.43
N PHE A 204 -16.69 22.88 0.22
CA PHE A 204 -15.27 22.92 -0.14
C PHE A 204 -14.43 22.48 1.06
N THR A 205 -13.38 21.72 0.77
CA THR A 205 -12.52 21.10 1.80
C THR A 205 -11.08 21.57 1.74
N VAL A 206 -10.68 22.15 0.61
CA VAL A 206 -9.34 22.63 0.34
C VAL A 206 -9.41 23.94 -0.44
N THR A 207 -8.38 24.77 -0.32
CA THR A 207 -8.16 25.96 -1.14
C THR A 207 -6.67 26.17 -1.41
N THR A 208 -6.37 27.14 -2.25
CA THR A 208 -5.03 27.66 -2.51
C THR A 208 -5.14 29.18 -2.61
N PHE A 209 -4.07 29.91 -2.32
CA PHE A 209 -4.07 31.37 -2.39
C PHE A 209 -3.58 31.82 -3.77
N GLU A 210 -4.34 32.68 -4.43
CA GLU A 210 -4.09 33.07 -5.83
C GLU A 210 -2.69 33.72 -6.00
N ASN A 211 -2.32 34.61 -5.08
CA ASN A 211 -1.07 35.38 -5.16
C ASN A 211 -0.34 35.58 -3.82
N GLU A 212 -1.03 35.41 -2.70
CA GLU A 212 -0.62 35.90 -1.39
C GLU A 212 0.55 35.15 -0.76
N MET A 213 0.91 34.00 -1.35
CA MET A 213 2.09 33.23 -0.99
C MET A 213 3.21 33.33 -2.03
N LYS A 214 2.99 33.93 -3.22
CA LYS A 214 4.00 34.04 -4.28
C LYS A 214 5.13 35.00 -3.89
N TRP A 215 6.34 34.79 -4.44
CA TRP A 215 7.55 35.50 -4.01
C TRP A 215 7.46 37.00 -4.27
N TYR A 216 6.99 37.41 -5.45
CA TYR A 216 6.82 38.83 -5.79
C TYR A 216 5.80 39.55 -4.90
N THR A 217 4.86 38.83 -4.27
CA THR A 217 3.89 39.42 -3.35
C THR A 217 4.50 39.63 -1.97
N THR A 218 5.24 38.63 -1.50
CA THR A 218 5.72 38.53 -0.10
C THR A 218 7.10 39.13 0.13
N GLU A 219 7.85 39.46 -0.93
CA GLU A 219 9.16 40.14 -0.85
C GLU A 219 9.36 41.10 -2.05
N LYS A 220 8.55 42.16 -2.10
CA LYS A 220 8.57 43.16 -3.20
C LYS A 220 9.92 43.86 -3.34
N SER A 221 10.61 44.10 -2.22
CA SER A 221 11.98 44.60 -2.15
C SER A 221 12.84 43.67 -1.28
N GLN A 222 14.12 43.54 -1.62
CA GLN A 222 15.03 42.59 -0.97
C GLN A 222 15.03 42.75 0.55
N GLY A 223 14.73 41.66 1.27
CA GLY A 223 14.72 41.61 2.72
C GLY A 223 13.48 42.21 3.41
N ASN A 224 12.55 42.82 2.65
CA ASN A 224 11.31 43.36 3.19
C ASN A 224 10.17 42.34 3.02
N LEU A 225 10.04 41.46 4.02
CA LEU A 225 9.07 40.36 4.01
C LEU A 225 7.70 40.82 4.52
N ASP A 226 6.65 40.60 3.74
CA ASP A 226 5.26 40.85 4.12
C ASP A 226 4.39 39.61 3.86
N TYR A 227 4.00 38.93 4.94
CA TYR A 227 3.10 37.77 4.93
C TYR A 227 1.72 38.09 5.50
N SER A 228 1.39 39.36 5.74
CA SER A 228 0.17 39.76 6.45
C SER A 228 -1.10 39.23 5.79
N ALA A 229 -1.20 39.33 4.47
CA ALA A 229 -2.35 38.83 3.70
C ALA A 229 -2.46 37.30 3.74
N SER A 230 -1.36 36.58 3.52
CA SER A 230 -1.36 35.10 3.55
C SER A 230 -1.62 34.56 4.95
N ASP A 231 -1.13 35.21 6.00
CA ASP A 231 -1.43 34.84 7.39
C ASP A 231 -2.92 35.04 7.71
N ALA A 232 -3.50 36.15 7.28
CA ALA A 232 -4.93 36.44 7.49
C ALA A 232 -5.82 35.43 6.73
N LEU A 233 -5.46 35.08 5.48
CA LEU A 233 -6.15 34.04 4.72
C LEU A 233 -6.03 32.66 5.37
N LEU A 234 -4.85 32.31 5.90
CA LEU A 234 -4.65 31.06 6.61
C LEU A 234 -5.49 30.98 7.90
N GLN A 235 -5.61 32.10 8.61
CA GLN A 235 -6.52 32.17 9.77
C GLN A 235 -7.98 32.04 9.38
N PHE A 236 -8.41 32.71 8.30
CA PHE A 236 -9.77 32.60 7.78
C PHE A 236 -10.12 31.14 7.43
N THR A 237 -9.29 30.50 6.61
CA THR A 237 -9.48 29.10 6.17
C THR A 237 -9.48 28.13 7.35
N LYS A 238 -8.59 28.31 8.34
CA LYS A 238 -8.57 27.51 9.58
C LYS A 238 -9.87 27.62 10.39
N ARG A 239 -10.45 28.82 10.51
CA ARG A 239 -11.74 29.02 11.21
C ARG A 239 -12.89 28.27 10.51
N HIS A 240 -12.83 28.18 9.19
CA HIS A 240 -13.84 27.50 8.36
C HIS A 240 -13.50 26.04 8.03
N ARG A 241 -12.41 25.49 8.58
CA ARG A 241 -11.95 24.10 8.38
C ARG A 241 -11.73 23.75 6.89
N ILE A 242 -11.14 24.71 6.16
CA ILE A 242 -10.71 24.52 4.78
C ILE A 242 -9.19 24.37 4.79
N ASP A 243 -8.68 23.24 4.29
CA ASP A 243 -7.24 22.98 4.22
C ASP A 243 -6.58 23.85 3.13
N VAL A 244 -5.29 24.16 3.27
CA VAL A 244 -4.57 25.03 2.31
C VAL A 244 -3.47 24.25 1.61
N ARG A 245 -3.45 24.29 0.27
CA ARG A 245 -2.25 23.96 -0.52
C ARG A 245 -1.42 25.24 -0.65
N ALA A 246 -0.13 25.17 -0.32
CA ALA A 246 0.76 26.32 -0.39
C ALA A 246 1.29 26.49 -1.81
N HIS A 247 0.85 27.56 -2.47
CA HIS A 247 1.23 27.92 -3.82
C HIS A 247 1.80 29.34 -3.85
N ASN A 248 3.08 29.55 -4.13
CA ASN A 248 4.16 28.58 -4.34
C ASN A 248 5.46 29.07 -3.69
N VAL A 249 6.42 28.16 -3.51
CA VAL A 249 7.73 28.53 -2.95
C VAL A 249 8.55 29.28 -4.01
N PHE A 250 8.68 28.67 -5.20
CA PHE A 250 9.35 29.22 -6.37
C PHE A 250 8.47 29.06 -7.61
N TRP A 251 8.47 30.08 -8.46
CA TRP A 251 7.94 30.01 -9.82
C TRP A 251 9.13 30.10 -10.76
N ASP A 252 9.26 29.22 -11.75
CA ASP A 252 10.45 29.20 -12.61
C ASP A 252 10.35 30.15 -13.83
N ASP A 253 9.18 30.73 -14.09
CA ASP A 253 9.01 31.74 -15.15
C ASP A 253 9.73 33.06 -14.76
N PRO A 254 10.65 33.57 -15.60
CA PRO A 254 11.35 34.83 -15.35
C PRO A 254 10.43 36.06 -15.20
N ASN A 255 9.23 36.05 -15.79
CA ASN A 255 8.28 37.16 -15.74
C ASN A 255 7.66 37.36 -14.36
N TYR A 256 7.69 36.31 -13.52
CA TYR A 256 7.09 36.31 -12.20
C TYR A 256 8.12 36.29 -11.07
N GLN A 257 9.34 36.73 -11.35
CA GLN A 257 10.36 36.97 -10.33
C GLN A 257 10.27 38.38 -9.75
N PRO A 258 10.54 38.58 -8.44
CA PRO A 258 10.79 39.92 -7.92
C PRO A 258 11.89 40.64 -8.72
N ASN A 259 11.63 41.88 -9.17
CA ASN A 259 12.53 42.64 -10.04
C ASN A 259 13.95 42.78 -9.50
N TRP A 260 14.12 42.83 -8.17
CA TRP A 260 15.43 42.94 -7.51
C TRP A 260 16.30 41.69 -7.65
N LEU A 261 15.76 40.53 -8.06
CA LEU A 261 16.56 39.33 -8.34
C LEU A 261 17.40 39.48 -9.61
N ASN A 262 16.96 40.31 -10.57
CA ASN A 262 17.57 40.38 -11.90
C ASN A 262 19.03 40.85 -11.88
N SER A 263 19.37 41.76 -10.96
CA SER A 263 20.73 42.32 -10.80
C SER A 263 21.66 41.46 -9.93
N LEU A 264 21.16 40.39 -9.32
CA LEU A 264 21.97 39.55 -8.43
C LEU A 264 22.93 38.64 -9.20
N SER A 265 24.16 38.54 -8.69
CA SER A 265 25.11 37.49 -9.09
C SER A 265 24.58 36.10 -8.73
N ARG A 266 25.14 35.05 -9.35
CA ARG A 266 24.77 33.65 -9.09
C ARG A 266 24.77 33.29 -7.59
N ASN A 267 25.80 33.70 -6.85
CA ASN A 267 25.93 33.39 -5.42
C ASN A 267 24.91 34.17 -4.57
N GLN A 268 24.65 35.43 -4.92
CA GLN A 268 23.63 36.23 -4.24
C GLN A 268 22.23 35.67 -4.48
N LEU A 269 21.93 35.22 -5.71
CA LEU A 269 20.65 34.58 -6.04
C LEU A 269 20.50 33.20 -5.37
N ALA A 270 21.58 32.41 -5.29
CA ALA A 270 21.59 31.15 -4.52
C ALA A 270 21.26 31.39 -3.04
N LEU A 271 21.80 32.45 -2.45
CA LEU A 271 21.49 32.83 -1.07
C LEU A 271 20.05 33.35 -0.93
N ALA A 272 19.57 34.15 -1.88
CA ALA A 272 18.20 34.66 -1.90
C ALA A 272 17.17 33.52 -2.00
N THR A 273 17.40 32.54 -2.89
CA THR A 273 16.54 31.35 -3.02
C THR A 273 16.51 30.51 -1.74
N TYR A 274 17.67 30.28 -1.10
CA TYR A 274 17.70 29.60 0.20
C TYR A 274 16.92 30.36 1.29
N ARG A 275 17.08 31.69 1.37
CA ARG A 275 16.34 32.55 2.32
C ARG A 275 14.84 32.52 2.06
N ARG A 276 14.42 32.60 0.80
CA ARG A 276 13.03 32.50 0.37
C ARG A 276 12.41 31.19 0.84
N LEU A 277 13.01 30.06 0.48
CA LEU A 277 12.51 28.74 0.86
C LEU A 277 12.35 28.63 2.37
N ARG A 278 13.38 29.01 3.12
CA ARG A 278 13.31 28.96 4.59
C ARG A 278 12.25 29.90 5.15
N SER A 279 12.13 31.12 4.63
CA SER A 279 11.16 32.09 5.13
C SER A 279 9.73 31.59 5.00
N ILE A 280 9.33 31.10 3.82
CA ILE A 280 7.95 30.69 3.59
C ILE A 280 7.66 29.32 4.20
N MET A 281 8.55 28.33 4.01
CA MET A 281 8.29 26.97 4.46
C MET A 281 8.35 26.85 5.98
N MET A 282 9.29 27.52 6.66
CA MET A 282 9.31 27.50 8.13
C MET A 282 8.11 28.22 8.74
N ARG A 283 7.54 29.22 8.04
CA ARG A 283 6.37 29.96 8.52
C ARG A 283 5.09 29.12 8.49
N TYR A 284 4.88 28.37 7.42
CA TYR A 284 3.62 27.63 7.20
C TYR A 284 3.72 26.12 7.39
N LYS A 285 4.87 25.59 7.78
CA LYS A 285 5.04 24.19 8.18
C LYS A 285 3.96 23.76 9.17
N GLY A 286 3.36 22.60 8.93
CA GLY A 286 2.29 22.03 9.77
C GLY A 286 0.93 22.72 9.63
N GLN A 287 0.80 23.73 8.77
CA GLN A 287 -0.45 24.46 8.55
C GLN A 287 -1.01 24.30 7.13
N VAL A 288 -0.26 23.65 6.24
CA VAL A 288 -0.62 23.41 4.84
C VAL A 288 -0.54 21.92 4.52
N ILE A 289 -1.34 21.45 3.56
CA ILE A 289 -1.45 20.02 3.23
C ILE A 289 -0.56 19.60 2.05
N ALA A 290 0.01 20.57 1.33
CA ALA A 290 0.90 20.38 0.19
C ALA A 290 1.74 21.63 -0.04
N TRP A 291 2.94 21.45 -0.59
CA TRP A 291 3.79 22.53 -1.07
C TRP A 291 3.99 22.42 -2.58
N ASP A 292 3.59 23.42 -3.35
CA ASP A 292 4.06 23.57 -4.73
C ASP A 292 5.46 24.22 -4.67
N VAL A 293 6.51 23.40 -4.73
CA VAL A 293 7.88 23.84 -4.46
C VAL A 293 8.45 24.62 -5.64
N VAL A 294 8.30 24.08 -6.85
CA VAL A 294 8.69 24.75 -8.09
C VAL A 294 7.53 24.65 -9.07
N ASN A 295 6.99 25.81 -9.44
CA ASN A 295 5.94 25.97 -10.46
C ASN A 295 6.58 26.11 -11.85
N GLU A 296 6.04 25.39 -12.83
CA GLU A 296 6.37 25.47 -14.26
C GLU A 296 7.82 25.08 -14.63
N ASN A 297 8.36 24.08 -13.92
CA ASN A 297 9.76 23.67 -13.97
C ASN A 297 10.15 22.79 -15.20
N LEU A 298 9.22 22.55 -16.11
CA LEU A 298 9.48 21.97 -17.44
C LEU A 298 9.49 23.04 -18.53
N HIS A 299 8.59 24.02 -18.46
CA HIS A 299 8.51 25.11 -19.44
C HIS A 299 9.62 26.13 -19.26
N PHE A 300 10.01 26.37 -18.01
CA PHE A 300 11.07 27.29 -17.67
C PHE A 300 12.18 26.59 -16.89
N ASP A 301 13.33 27.27 -16.83
CA ASP A 301 14.57 26.80 -16.21
C ASP A 301 15.38 27.99 -15.67
N TYR A 302 14.69 29.03 -15.18
CA TYR A 302 15.29 30.27 -14.68
C TYR A 302 16.31 29.96 -13.58
N PHE A 303 15.93 29.13 -12.62
CA PHE A 303 16.83 28.77 -11.53
C PHE A 303 17.95 27.84 -11.99
N GLU A 304 17.70 26.91 -12.92
CA GLU A 304 18.78 26.06 -13.45
C GLU A 304 19.84 26.84 -14.21
N ARG A 305 19.45 27.90 -14.93
CA ARG A 305 20.37 28.77 -15.66
C ARG A 305 21.11 29.74 -14.74
N ARG A 306 20.39 30.39 -13.82
CA ARG A 306 20.94 31.50 -13.01
C ARG A 306 21.61 31.04 -11.72
N VAL A 307 21.15 29.95 -11.10
CA VAL A 307 21.66 29.42 -9.83
C VAL A 307 22.60 28.23 -10.05
N SER A 308 22.07 27.12 -10.56
CA SER A 308 22.82 25.87 -10.77
C SER A 308 22.01 24.91 -11.62
N ARG A 309 22.64 24.14 -12.52
CA ARG A 309 21.95 23.11 -13.33
C ARG A 309 21.19 22.06 -12.49
N ASN A 310 21.49 21.96 -11.20
CA ASN A 310 20.80 21.08 -10.25
C ASN A 310 19.83 21.82 -9.31
N ALA A 311 19.39 23.04 -9.64
CA ALA A 311 18.58 23.89 -8.77
C ALA A 311 17.34 23.18 -8.23
N SER A 312 16.54 22.49 -9.07
CA SER A 312 15.39 21.73 -8.59
C SER A 312 15.79 20.66 -7.58
N GLY A 313 16.82 19.85 -7.87
CA GLY A 313 17.31 18.85 -6.91
C GLY A 313 17.69 19.47 -5.56
N ILE A 314 18.31 20.64 -5.57
CA ILE A 314 18.68 21.41 -4.38
C ILE A 314 17.44 21.91 -3.63
N PHE A 315 16.46 22.50 -4.33
CA PHE A 315 15.26 23.08 -3.73
C PHE A 315 14.37 22.03 -3.08
N TYR A 316 14.18 20.87 -3.71
CA TYR A 316 13.41 19.78 -3.13
C TYR A 316 14.12 19.16 -1.92
N ARG A 317 15.46 19.05 -1.97
CA ARG A 317 16.24 18.65 -0.79
C ARG A 317 16.02 19.61 0.38
N TRP A 318 16.19 20.92 0.15
CA TRP A 318 15.97 21.95 1.16
C TRP A 318 14.52 21.98 1.65
N GLY A 319 13.56 21.79 0.76
CA GLY A 319 12.13 21.74 1.11
C GLY A 319 11.84 20.55 2.01
N ASN A 320 12.40 19.38 1.72
CA ASN A 320 12.26 18.20 2.55
C ASN A 320 12.98 18.35 3.90
N GLU A 321 14.12 19.06 3.93
CA GLU A 321 14.79 19.42 5.19
C GLU A 321 13.94 20.38 6.04
N ALA A 322 13.24 21.33 5.41
CA ALA A 322 12.37 22.29 6.07
C ALA A 322 11.07 21.63 6.59
N ASP A 323 10.40 20.83 5.75
CA ASP A 323 9.15 20.13 6.07
C ASP A 323 9.16 18.67 5.57
N GLN A 324 9.41 17.74 6.48
CA GLN A 324 9.44 16.30 6.21
C GLN A 324 8.04 15.66 6.23
N THR A 325 7.03 16.40 6.67
CA THR A 325 5.70 15.86 6.96
C THR A 325 4.73 16.06 5.79
N THR A 326 4.83 17.22 5.16
CA THR A 326 3.96 17.67 4.05
C THR A 326 4.54 17.28 2.69
N PRO A 327 3.75 16.73 1.76
CA PRO A 327 4.25 16.36 0.44
C PRO A 327 4.68 17.57 -0.40
N LEU A 328 5.77 17.40 -1.15
CA LEU A 328 6.37 18.39 -2.05
C LEU A 328 5.99 18.10 -3.50
N PHE A 329 5.27 19.03 -4.12
CA PHE A 329 4.76 18.94 -5.48
C PHE A 329 5.64 19.71 -6.46
N MET A 330 5.86 19.09 -7.61
CA MET A 330 6.13 19.83 -8.85
C MET A 330 4.78 20.21 -9.43
N ASN A 331 4.63 21.44 -9.92
CA ASN A 331 3.37 21.91 -10.47
C ASN A 331 3.62 22.44 -11.88
N GLU A 332 2.78 22.06 -12.84
CA GLU A 332 3.03 22.31 -14.26
C GLU A 332 1.75 22.37 -15.09
N PHE A 333 1.73 23.26 -16.08
CA PHE A 333 0.62 23.42 -17.01
C PHE A 333 0.81 22.63 -18.31
N ASN A 334 -0.26 22.55 -19.11
CA ASN A 334 -0.34 21.86 -20.40
C ASN A 334 -0.09 20.33 -20.38
N THR A 335 0.23 19.75 -19.23
CA THR A 335 0.57 18.33 -19.09
C THR A 335 -0.63 17.42 -19.45
N ILE A 336 -1.84 17.83 -19.07
CA ILE A 336 -3.11 17.10 -19.31
C ILE A 336 -4.04 17.83 -20.28
N GLU A 337 -3.74 19.09 -20.60
CA GLU A 337 -4.58 20.01 -21.35
C GLU A 337 -4.26 20.01 -22.85
N SER A 338 -2.97 19.87 -23.20
CA SER A 338 -2.47 20.02 -24.57
C SER A 338 -1.61 18.83 -25.00
N SER A 339 -2.16 17.97 -25.84
CA SER A 339 -1.45 16.80 -26.40
C SER A 339 -0.33 17.17 -27.38
N GLY A 340 -0.36 18.40 -27.91
CA GLY A 340 0.67 18.93 -28.80
C GLY A 340 1.90 19.49 -28.05
N ASP A 341 1.75 19.77 -26.75
CA ASP A 341 2.84 20.31 -25.94
C ASP A 341 3.81 19.21 -25.54
N THR A 342 4.96 19.19 -26.20
CA THR A 342 6.01 18.21 -25.89
C THR A 342 6.87 18.60 -24.71
N THR A 343 6.83 19.87 -24.28
CA THR A 343 7.65 20.40 -23.19
C THR A 343 7.23 19.81 -21.88
N SER A 344 5.93 19.88 -21.56
CA SER A 344 5.34 19.30 -20.36
C SER A 344 4.71 17.92 -20.55
N SER A 345 5.10 17.19 -21.61
CA SER A 345 4.61 15.83 -21.82
C SER A 345 4.72 14.96 -20.54
N PRO A 346 3.75 14.07 -20.26
CA PRO A 346 3.74 13.24 -19.06
C PRO A 346 5.06 12.48 -18.83
N TRP A 347 5.72 12.06 -19.91
CA TRP A 347 7.02 11.41 -19.83
C TRP A 347 8.11 12.37 -19.31
N ARG A 348 8.24 13.58 -19.88
CA ARG A 348 9.23 14.57 -19.44
C ARG A 348 9.00 15.00 -17.99
N TYR A 349 7.74 15.09 -17.58
CA TYR A 349 7.37 15.29 -16.18
C TYR A 349 7.99 14.20 -15.29
N ILE A 350 7.74 12.92 -15.60
CA ILE A 350 8.31 11.79 -14.85
C ILE A 350 9.84 11.79 -14.89
N LYS A 351 10.45 12.17 -16.02
CA LYS A 351 11.91 12.31 -16.14
C LYS A 351 12.45 13.31 -15.13
N LYS A 352 11.83 14.50 -15.06
CA LYS A 352 12.23 15.58 -14.16
C LYS A 352 12.08 15.15 -12.70
N LEU A 353 10.97 14.49 -12.34
CA LEU A 353 10.81 13.91 -11.00
C LEU A 353 11.90 12.88 -10.67
N ARG A 354 12.26 12.00 -11.62
CA ARG A 354 13.36 11.03 -11.43
C ARG A 354 14.70 11.73 -11.26
N GLN A 355 14.96 12.81 -12.00
CA GLN A 355 16.17 13.63 -11.86
C GLN A 355 16.24 14.26 -10.47
N ILE A 356 15.14 14.87 -9.99
CA ILE A 356 15.06 15.45 -8.64
C ILE A 356 15.32 14.39 -7.57
N LYS A 357 14.71 13.21 -7.68
CA LYS A 357 14.91 12.10 -6.72
C LYS A 357 16.34 11.54 -6.72
N LYS A 358 17.02 11.52 -7.86
CA LYS A 358 18.40 11.02 -7.98
C LYS A 358 19.46 11.97 -7.40
N PHE A 359 19.11 13.22 -7.12
CA PHE A 359 20.09 14.23 -6.72
C PHE A 359 20.82 13.92 -5.39
N SER A 360 20.20 13.19 -4.45
CA SER A 360 20.87 12.78 -3.19
C SER A 360 20.22 11.53 -2.57
N SER A 361 21.04 10.69 -1.93
CA SER A 361 20.59 9.49 -1.19
C SER A 361 19.61 9.81 -0.05
N ASN A 362 19.70 11.00 0.55
CA ASN A 362 18.76 11.47 1.59
C ASN A 362 17.36 11.78 1.03
N ILE A 363 17.19 11.88 -0.30
CA ILE A 363 15.92 12.22 -0.98
C ILE A 363 15.07 10.97 -1.27
N ILE A 364 15.61 9.75 -1.10
CA ILE A 364 14.91 8.49 -1.46
C ILE A 364 13.60 8.29 -0.67
N ASN A 365 13.48 8.87 0.53
CA ASN A 365 12.26 8.80 1.37
C ASN A 365 11.37 10.07 1.32
N MET A 366 11.66 11.03 0.43
CA MET A 366 10.91 12.29 0.33
C MET A 366 9.47 12.05 -0.14
N LYS A 367 8.50 12.62 0.58
CA LYS A 367 7.09 12.63 0.16
C LYS A 367 6.92 13.60 -1.00
N MET A 368 6.79 13.08 -2.21
CA MET A 368 6.55 13.89 -3.40
C MET A 368 5.09 13.78 -3.88
N GLY A 369 4.66 14.76 -4.66
CA GLY A 369 3.39 14.74 -5.39
C GLY A 369 3.55 15.25 -6.82
N ILE A 370 2.53 14.99 -7.63
CA ILE A 370 2.39 15.46 -9.01
C ILE A 370 1.28 16.49 -9.03
N GLY A 371 1.61 17.75 -9.31
CA GLY A 371 0.65 18.82 -9.55
C GLY A 371 0.56 19.06 -11.05
N VAL A 372 -0.65 19.02 -11.58
CA VAL A 372 -0.99 19.43 -12.94
C VAL A 372 -2.00 20.57 -12.85
N GLU A 373 -1.70 21.72 -13.44
CA GLU A 373 -2.47 22.94 -13.23
C GLU A 373 -3.90 22.78 -13.75
N GLY A 374 -4.07 22.35 -15.00
CA GLY A 374 -5.40 22.13 -15.58
C GLY A 374 -5.98 23.41 -16.19
N HIS A 375 -5.15 24.20 -16.87
CA HIS A 375 -5.54 25.44 -17.54
C HIS A 375 -6.06 25.18 -18.96
N PHE A 376 -7.30 24.69 -19.09
CA PHE A 376 -7.87 24.29 -20.37
C PHE A 376 -8.22 25.49 -21.27
N SER A 377 -7.95 25.35 -22.56
CA SER A 377 -8.24 26.37 -23.58
C SER A 377 -9.73 26.51 -23.90
N ALA A 378 -10.08 27.45 -24.78
CA ALA A 378 -11.45 27.67 -25.27
C ALA A 378 -11.94 26.58 -26.25
N ASN A 379 -11.08 25.61 -26.60
CA ASN A 379 -11.41 24.48 -27.48
C ASN A 379 -12.01 23.31 -26.70
N LYS A 380 -12.69 22.40 -27.41
CA LYS A 380 -13.24 21.18 -26.82
C LYS A 380 -12.14 20.37 -26.12
N PRO A 381 -12.30 19.98 -24.84
CA PRO A 381 -11.27 19.25 -24.11
C PRO A 381 -11.08 17.85 -24.70
N ASN A 382 -9.81 17.45 -24.82
CA ASN A 382 -9.44 16.10 -25.22
C ASN A 382 -9.41 15.18 -23.99
N ILE A 383 -10.59 14.77 -23.50
CA ILE A 383 -10.70 13.92 -22.30
C ILE A 383 -10.04 12.53 -22.45
N PRO A 384 -9.95 11.92 -23.65
CA PRO A 384 -9.14 10.72 -23.83
C PRO A 384 -7.64 10.96 -23.63
N TYR A 385 -7.09 12.08 -24.13
CA TYR A 385 -5.71 12.47 -23.85
C TYR A 385 -5.51 12.76 -22.36
N MET A 386 -6.40 13.52 -21.72
CA MET A 386 -6.33 13.80 -20.29
C MET A 386 -6.24 12.49 -19.48
N ARG A 387 -7.09 11.50 -19.76
CA ARG A 387 -7.00 10.17 -19.14
C ARG A 387 -5.64 9.50 -19.38
N ALA A 388 -5.19 9.45 -20.63
CA ALA A 388 -3.92 8.84 -20.99
C ALA A 388 -2.70 9.52 -20.32
N ALA A 389 -2.74 10.84 -20.19
CA ALA A 389 -1.72 11.64 -19.53
C ALA A 389 -1.66 11.31 -18.03
N ILE A 390 -2.81 11.28 -17.35
CA ILE A 390 -2.88 10.93 -15.93
C ILE A 390 -2.48 9.45 -15.71
N ASP A 391 -2.88 8.53 -16.58
CA ASP A 391 -2.44 7.13 -16.55
C ASP A 391 -0.91 7.01 -16.63
N THR A 392 -0.28 7.81 -17.49
CA THR A 392 1.18 7.83 -17.64
C THR A 392 1.84 8.37 -16.37
N LEU A 393 1.36 9.50 -15.84
CA LEU A 393 1.83 10.08 -14.58
C LEU A 393 1.67 9.12 -13.40
N ALA A 394 0.58 8.35 -13.36
CA ALA A 394 0.29 7.38 -12.31
C ALA A 394 1.35 6.26 -12.20
N ALA A 395 2.07 5.97 -13.29
CA ALA A 395 3.20 5.03 -13.27
C ALA A 395 4.32 5.46 -12.31
N ALA A 396 4.41 6.75 -11.94
CA ALA A 396 5.34 7.24 -10.93
C ALA A 396 4.96 6.85 -9.49
N ARG A 397 3.74 6.36 -9.27
CA ARG A 397 3.18 5.97 -7.95
C ARG A 397 3.26 7.09 -6.91
N LEU A 398 3.02 8.32 -7.36
CA LEU A 398 2.92 9.52 -6.54
C LEU A 398 1.46 10.01 -6.55
N PRO A 399 1.00 10.71 -5.49
CA PRO A 399 -0.32 11.33 -5.51
C PRO A 399 -0.40 12.40 -6.59
N ILE A 400 -1.50 12.41 -7.35
CA ILE A 400 -1.73 13.37 -8.45
C ILE A 400 -2.84 14.34 -8.04
N TRP A 401 -2.61 15.63 -8.21
CA TRP A 401 -3.60 16.67 -7.96
C TRP A 401 -3.78 17.52 -9.21
N ILE A 402 -5.04 17.87 -9.51
CA ILE A 402 -5.32 18.97 -10.43
C ILE A 402 -5.40 20.24 -9.59
N THR A 403 -4.46 21.14 -9.77
CA THR A 403 -4.12 22.16 -8.76
C THR A 403 -4.72 23.53 -9.04
N GLU A 404 -5.05 23.83 -10.30
CA GLU A 404 -5.45 25.16 -10.77
C GLU A 404 -6.48 25.07 -11.89
N LEU A 405 -7.44 24.14 -11.76
CA LEU A 405 -8.36 23.82 -12.85
C LEU A 405 -9.20 25.04 -13.22
N ASP A 406 -9.07 25.49 -14.47
CA ASP A 406 -9.96 26.43 -15.11
C ASP A 406 -10.15 26.13 -16.59
N VAL A 407 -11.14 26.78 -17.18
CA VAL A 407 -11.43 26.70 -18.61
C VAL A 407 -11.49 28.13 -19.14
N GLN A 408 -10.79 28.42 -20.22
CA GLN A 408 -10.85 29.73 -20.87
C GLN A 408 -12.27 30.06 -21.34
N SER A 409 -12.63 31.35 -21.33
CA SER A 409 -13.97 31.82 -21.71
C SER A 409 -14.36 31.41 -23.14
N THR A 410 -15.55 30.83 -23.28
CA THR A 410 -16.16 30.34 -24.53
C THR A 410 -17.66 30.08 -24.28
N PRO A 411 -18.54 30.11 -25.30
CA PRO A 411 -19.96 29.79 -25.10
C PRO A 411 -20.22 28.42 -24.44
N ASN A 412 -19.29 27.46 -24.59
CA ASN A 412 -19.36 26.12 -24.01
C ASN A 412 -18.57 25.97 -22.68
N GLN A 413 -18.12 27.05 -22.05
CA GLN A 413 -17.19 26.99 -20.91
C GLN A 413 -17.69 26.09 -19.77
N ALA A 414 -18.98 26.22 -19.42
CA ALA A 414 -19.59 25.39 -18.38
C ALA A 414 -19.68 23.90 -18.77
N TRP A 415 -19.97 23.61 -20.04
CA TRP A 415 -20.03 22.24 -20.54
C TRP A 415 -18.64 21.57 -20.55
N TYR A 416 -17.61 22.29 -21.00
CA TYR A 416 -16.23 21.81 -20.94
C TYR A 416 -15.78 21.57 -19.49
N LEU A 417 -16.11 22.48 -18.57
CA LEU A 417 -15.82 22.31 -17.15
C LEU A 417 -16.45 21.02 -16.60
N GLU A 418 -17.69 20.73 -16.97
CA GLU A 418 -18.37 19.50 -16.54
C GLU A 418 -17.63 18.24 -17.03
N GLU A 419 -17.30 18.18 -18.31
CA GLU A 419 -16.59 17.03 -18.90
C GLU A 419 -15.21 16.80 -18.24
N ILE A 420 -14.44 17.87 -18.02
CA ILE A 420 -13.13 17.81 -17.36
C ILE A 420 -13.27 17.33 -15.92
N LEU A 421 -14.22 17.86 -15.16
CA LEU A 421 -14.43 17.48 -13.76
C LEU A 421 -14.90 16.02 -13.62
N ARG A 422 -15.76 15.55 -14.53
CA ARG A 422 -16.18 14.15 -14.58
C ARG A 422 -15.01 13.23 -14.88
N GLU A 423 -14.18 13.58 -15.86
CA GLU A 423 -13.00 12.81 -16.20
C GLU A 423 -12.02 12.73 -15.02
N ALA A 424 -11.64 13.89 -14.46
CA ALA A 424 -10.77 14.01 -13.29
C ALA A 424 -11.28 13.19 -12.10
N ARG A 425 -12.57 13.33 -11.77
CA ARG A 425 -13.18 12.64 -10.62
C ARG A 425 -13.20 11.13 -10.79
N SER A 426 -13.40 10.66 -12.02
CA SER A 426 -13.50 9.23 -12.32
C SER A 426 -12.16 8.50 -12.32
N HIS A 427 -11.05 9.22 -12.47
CA HIS A 427 -9.73 8.62 -12.53
C HIS A 427 -9.29 8.11 -11.13
N PRO A 428 -8.77 6.87 -11.00
CA PRO A 428 -8.40 6.28 -9.70
C PRO A 428 -7.23 6.98 -9.00
N HIS A 429 -6.34 7.59 -9.76
CA HIS A 429 -5.10 8.19 -9.25
C HIS A 429 -5.18 9.70 -9.00
N VAL A 430 -6.30 10.36 -9.31
CA VAL A 430 -6.49 11.78 -8.93
C VAL A 430 -6.91 11.82 -7.47
N ASN A 431 -6.12 12.53 -6.66
CA ASN A 431 -6.27 12.60 -5.22
C ASN A 431 -6.88 13.91 -4.71
N GLY A 432 -7.00 14.93 -5.55
CA GLY A 432 -7.66 16.17 -5.20
C GLY A 432 -7.74 17.13 -6.37
N ILE A 433 -8.69 18.05 -6.31
CA ILE A 433 -8.93 19.08 -7.33
C ILE A 433 -9.10 20.43 -6.65
N VAL A 434 -8.39 21.45 -7.13
CA VAL A 434 -8.60 22.86 -6.77
C VAL A 434 -8.90 23.63 -8.05
N LEU A 435 -10.00 24.38 -8.04
CA LEU A 435 -10.42 25.24 -9.14
C LEU A 435 -9.72 26.61 -9.05
N TRP A 436 -9.21 27.14 -10.15
CA TRP A 436 -8.55 28.46 -10.18
C TRP A 436 -9.53 29.62 -10.37
N THR A 437 -10.42 29.77 -9.40
CA THR A 437 -11.64 30.61 -9.50
C THR A 437 -11.72 31.71 -8.44
N ALA A 438 -10.57 32.21 -7.99
CA ALA A 438 -10.51 33.30 -7.01
C ALA A 438 -11.19 34.57 -7.55
N TRP A 439 -12.14 35.12 -6.80
CA TRP A 439 -12.94 36.27 -7.21
C TRP A 439 -12.23 37.59 -6.88
N ARG A 440 -12.35 38.57 -7.78
CA ARG A 440 -11.97 39.98 -7.55
C ARG A 440 -12.97 40.88 -8.28
N PRO A 441 -13.11 42.18 -7.90
CA PRO A 441 -14.11 43.07 -8.49
C PRO A 441 -14.07 43.19 -10.01
N GLN A 442 -12.89 43.01 -10.62
CA GLN A 442 -12.67 43.06 -12.07
C GLN A 442 -12.94 41.73 -12.78
N GLY A 443 -13.42 40.70 -12.07
CA GLY A 443 -13.56 39.33 -12.58
C GLY A 443 -12.32 38.47 -12.36
N CYS A 444 -12.45 37.15 -12.55
CA CYS A 444 -11.43 36.16 -12.22
C CYS A 444 -10.35 36.06 -13.31
N TYR A 445 -9.34 35.20 -13.15
CA TYR A 445 -8.29 35.01 -14.16
C TYR A 445 -8.83 34.54 -15.51
N ARG A 446 -9.48 33.36 -15.54
CA ARG A 446 -10.11 32.80 -16.75
C ARG A 446 -11.56 32.39 -16.54
N MET A 447 -11.87 31.91 -15.34
CA MET A 447 -13.16 31.33 -15.01
C MET A 447 -13.60 31.84 -13.64
N CYS A 448 -14.79 32.43 -13.58
CA CYS A 448 -15.48 32.70 -12.32
C CYS A 448 -16.54 31.64 -12.08
N LEU A 449 -16.84 31.34 -10.82
CA LEU A 449 -18.03 30.58 -10.45
C LEU A 449 -19.23 31.48 -10.13
N THR A 450 -19.00 32.78 -9.95
CA THR A 450 -19.99 33.73 -9.46
C THR A 450 -19.78 35.14 -10.03
N ASP A 451 -20.84 35.92 -10.14
CA ASP A 451 -20.79 37.35 -10.48
C ASP A 451 -20.37 38.24 -9.28
N ASN A 452 -20.35 39.56 -9.47
CA ASN A 452 -19.99 40.52 -8.40
C ASN A 452 -21.01 40.63 -7.27
N ASN A 453 -22.22 40.08 -7.45
CA ASN A 453 -23.27 40.02 -6.43
C ASN A 453 -23.29 38.65 -5.73
N PHE A 454 -22.32 37.78 -6.02
CA PHE A 454 -22.23 36.40 -5.53
C PHE A 454 -23.40 35.50 -5.97
N ASN A 455 -24.04 35.82 -7.11
CA ASN A 455 -24.93 34.90 -7.81
C ASN A 455 -24.10 33.93 -8.66
N ASN A 456 -24.53 32.67 -8.75
CA ASN A 456 -23.84 31.69 -9.59
C ASN A 456 -23.82 32.10 -11.05
N LEU A 457 -22.69 31.85 -11.69
CA LEU A 457 -22.58 31.75 -13.14
C LEU A 457 -22.83 30.30 -13.57
N PRO A 458 -23.03 30.00 -14.88
CA PRO A 458 -23.25 28.64 -15.36
C PRO A 458 -22.17 27.63 -14.93
N THR A 459 -20.92 28.08 -14.80
CA THR A 459 -19.79 27.31 -14.26
C THR A 459 -19.97 27.00 -12.76
N GLY A 460 -20.49 27.94 -11.97
CA GLY A 460 -20.87 27.72 -10.57
C GLY A 460 -22.00 26.72 -10.43
N ASP A 461 -22.99 26.77 -11.31
CA ASP A 461 -24.10 25.80 -11.34
C ASP A 461 -23.63 24.38 -11.65
N VAL A 462 -22.67 24.23 -12.57
CA VAL A 462 -22.02 22.93 -12.86
C VAL A 462 -21.30 22.40 -11.63
N VAL A 463 -20.51 23.23 -10.95
CA VAL A 463 -19.78 22.82 -9.74
C VAL A 463 -20.74 22.40 -8.63
N ASP A 464 -21.81 23.17 -8.39
CA ASP A 464 -22.81 22.84 -7.38
C ASP A 464 -23.61 21.57 -7.76
N LYS A 465 -23.94 21.39 -9.04
CA LYS A 465 -24.56 20.17 -9.58
C LYS A 465 -23.68 18.95 -9.30
N LEU A 466 -22.40 18.98 -9.66
CA LEU A 466 -21.49 17.86 -9.45
C LEU A 466 -21.25 17.58 -7.96
N MET A 467 -21.14 18.60 -7.12
CA MET A 467 -21.05 18.42 -5.67
C MET A 467 -22.30 17.77 -5.09
N ARG A 468 -23.50 18.07 -5.63
CA ARG A 468 -24.74 17.35 -5.28
C ARG A 468 -24.71 15.89 -5.74
N GLU A 469 -24.32 15.63 -6.99
CA GLU A 469 -24.15 14.26 -7.51
C GLU A 469 -23.15 13.44 -6.68
N TRP A 470 -22.11 14.08 -6.15
CA TRP A 470 -21.09 13.45 -5.30
C TRP A 470 -21.49 13.36 -3.81
N GLY A 471 -22.75 13.66 -3.48
CA GLY A 471 -23.32 13.49 -2.15
C GLY A 471 -22.79 14.48 -1.11
N ARG A 472 -22.27 15.65 -1.51
CA ARG A 472 -21.63 16.59 -0.57
C ARG A 472 -22.59 17.54 0.14
N TYR A 473 -23.79 17.74 -0.41
CA TYR A 473 -24.78 18.63 0.18
C TYR A 473 -25.65 17.91 1.20
N LYS A 474 -26.12 18.63 2.22
CA LYS A 474 -26.96 18.04 3.28
C LYS A 474 -28.26 17.45 2.73
N GLU A 475 -28.86 18.06 1.71
CA GLU A 475 -30.07 17.53 1.06
C GLU A 475 -29.86 16.22 0.29
N THR A 476 -28.62 15.83 -0.02
CA THR A 476 -28.30 14.58 -0.75
C THR A 476 -28.31 13.33 0.14
N THR A 477 -29.01 13.43 1.26
CA THR A 477 -29.18 12.33 2.22
C THR A 477 -29.87 11.16 1.51
N SER A 478 -29.21 10.00 1.49
CA SER A 478 -29.79 8.79 0.91
C SER A 478 -30.84 8.24 1.87
N PHE A 479 -32.06 8.04 1.38
CA PHE A 479 -33.14 7.41 2.13
C PHE A 479 -33.43 6.02 1.58
N GLY A 480 -33.84 5.11 2.45
CA GLY A 480 -34.44 3.84 2.03
C GLY A 480 -35.04 3.09 3.19
N THR A 481 -35.76 2.02 2.88
CA THR A 481 -36.40 1.15 3.87
C THR A 481 -35.65 -0.17 3.95
N THR A 482 -35.57 -0.72 5.16
CA THR A 482 -35.06 -2.06 5.36
C THR A 482 -35.97 -3.13 4.75
N ASP A 483 -35.37 -4.21 4.24
CA ASP A 483 -36.09 -5.40 3.78
C ASP A 483 -36.69 -6.22 4.93
N ALA A 484 -37.30 -7.37 4.60
CA ALA A 484 -37.90 -8.28 5.59
C ALA A 484 -36.91 -8.81 6.65
N HIS A 485 -35.61 -8.74 6.38
CA HIS A 485 -34.53 -9.16 7.28
C HIS A 485 -33.81 -7.96 7.91
N GLY A 486 -34.42 -6.78 7.87
CA GLY A 486 -33.89 -5.57 8.48
C GLY A 486 -32.71 -4.95 7.73
N PHE A 487 -32.40 -5.38 6.49
CA PHE A 487 -31.26 -4.85 5.75
C PHE A 487 -31.62 -3.70 4.80
N PHE A 488 -30.77 -2.69 4.77
CA PHE A 488 -30.74 -1.61 3.78
C PHE A 488 -29.40 -1.62 3.07
N GLU A 489 -29.41 -1.67 1.73
CA GLU A 489 -28.21 -1.64 0.91
C GLU A 489 -28.12 -0.33 0.12
N THR A 490 -26.93 0.25 0.04
CA THR A 490 -26.66 1.41 -0.80
C THR A 490 -25.18 1.51 -1.18
N SER A 491 -24.83 2.33 -2.17
CA SER A 491 -23.45 2.61 -2.58
C SER A 491 -23.06 4.02 -2.16
N LEU A 492 -22.08 4.14 -1.25
CA LEU A 492 -21.66 5.40 -0.64
C LEU A 492 -20.26 5.81 -1.11
N PHE A 493 -20.04 7.10 -1.33
CA PHE A 493 -18.70 7.65 -1.55
C PHE A 493 -17.79 7.45 -0.33
N HIS A 494 -16.48 7.46 -0.52
CA HIS A 494 -15.56 7.43 0.61
C HIS A 494 -15.69 8.72 1.46
N GLY A 495 -15.99 8.55 2.75
CA GLY A 495 -16.15 9.65 3.69
C GLY A 495 -16.76 9.20 5.02
N TYR A 496 -16.99 10.18 5.90
CA TYR A 496 -17.65 9.99 7.19
C TYR A 496 -19.14 10.27 7.05
N TYR A 497 -19.98 9.34 7.51
CA TYR A 497 -21.43 9.41 7.40
C TYR A 497 -22.10 9.47 8.78
N HIS A 498 -23.24 10.14 8.83
CA HIS A 498 -24.21 10.03 9.92
C HIS A 498 -25.39 9.18 9.43
N LEU A 499 -25.81 8.23 10.26
CA LEU A 499 -26.95 7.37 9.97
C LEU A 499 -28.04 7.62 10.99
N ASN A 500 -29.27 7.84 10.52
CA ASN A 500 -30.45 7.89 11.39
C ASN A 500 -31.43 6.79 11.00
N VAL A 501 -32.00 6.13 12.01
CA VAL A 501 -33.06 5.14 11.88
C VAL A 501 -34.35 5.78 12.38
N HIS A 502 -35.40 5.78 11.56
CA HIS A 502 -36.68 6.39 11.88
C HIS A 502 -37.68 5.32 12.31
N THR A 503 -37.93 5.20 13.61
CA THR A 503 -38.93 4.29 14.21
C THR A 503 -40.17 5.05 14.71
N LYS A 504 -41.33 4.38 14.78
CA LYS A 504 -42.61 4.96 15.26
C LYS A 504 -42.57 5.50 16.70
N HIS A 505 -41.55 5.11 17.48
CA HIS A 505 -41.17 5.79 18.72
C HIS A 505 -39.83 6.49 18.48
N SER A 506 -39.83 7.82 18.61
CA SER A 506 -38.69 8.68 18.30
C SER A 506 -37.54 8.47 19.30
N HIS A 507 -36.57 7.64 18.93
CA HIS A 507 -35.25 7.63 19.55
C HIS A 507 -34.20 7.93 18.48
N ASN A 508 -33.57 9.11 18.59
CA ASN A 508 -32.36 9.44 17.83
C ASN A 508 -31.19 8.57 18.35
N LEU A 509 -31.01 7.39 17.76
CA LEU A 509 -29.83 6.57 17.99
C LEU A 509 -28.77 6.92 16.94
N GLY A 510 -27.97 7.94 17.23
CA GLY A 510 -26.77 8.26 16.46
C GLY A 510 -25.70 7.21 16.70
N HIS A 511 -25.74 6.09 15.97
CA HIS A 511 -24.66 5.12 15.95
C HIS A 511 -23.73 5.42 14.78
N GLY A 512 -22.50 5.86 15.09
CA GLY A 512 -21.41 5.88 14.13
C GLY A 512 -21.09 4.45 13.68
N LEU A 513 -21.45 4.11 12.44
CA LEU A 513 -21.06 2.85 11.82
C LEU A 513 -19.56 2.88 11.50
N TYR A 514 -18.74 2.38 12.43
CA TYR A 514 -17.35 2.06 12.16
C TYR A 514 -17.26 0.64 11.62
N ALA A 515 -17.03 0.54 10.31
CA ALA A 515 -16.41 -0.63 9.69
C ALA A 515 -15.10 -0.20 9.02
N SER A 516 -14.23 0.50 9.77
CA SER A 516 -12.88 0.78 9.30
C SER A 516 -12.15 -0.55 9.10
N PRO A 517 -11.54 -0.83 7.94
CA PRO A 517 -10.68 -1.99 7.78
C PRO A 517 -9.52 -1.91 8.76
N TYR A 518 -9.03 -3.05 9.25
CA TYR A 518 -7.81 -3.08 10.05
C TYR A 518 -6.65 -2.43 9.29
N ASN A 519 -5.91 -1.58 10.00
CA ASN A 519 -4.76 -0.85 9.50
C ASN A 519 -3.48 -1.63 9.80
N TYR A 520 -2.95 -2.28 8.77
CA TYR A 520 -1.68 -3.03 8.78
C TYR A 520 -0.44 -2.12 8.82
N TYR A 521 -0.58 -0.80 8.95
CA TYR A 521 0.57 0.09 9.05
C TYR A 521 1.41 -0.25 10.29
N ALA A 522 2.71 -0.40 10.05
CA ALA A 522 3.75 -0.47 11.06
C ALA A 522 5.04 0.08 10.45
N THR A 523 5.94 0.55 11.31
CA THR A 523 7.26 1.03 10.91
C THR A 523 8.30 0.60 11.93
N THR A 524 9.48 0.24 11.44
CA THR A 524 10.65 -0.07 12.27
C THR A 524 11.55 1.15 12.51
N LYS A 525 11.21 2.30 11.92
CA LYS A 525 11.95 3.55 12.03
C LYS A 525 11.47 4.38 13.22
N CYS A 526 12.44 4.90 13.99
CA CYS A 526 12.19 5.97 14.95
C CYS A 526 12.01 7.30 14.18
N LEU A 527 10.93 8.03 14.46
CA LEU A 527 10.56 9.23 13.71
C LEU A 527 10.86 10.50 14.50
N LYS A 528 11.17 11.60 13.82
CA LYS A 528 11.37 12.89 14.50
C LYS A 528 10.10 13.41 15.16
N GLU A 529 8.94 13.19 14.53
CA GLU A 529 7.61 13.54 15.04
C GLU A 529 6.67 12.35 14.87
N PRO A 530 5.68 12.18 15.76
CA PRO A 530 4.74 11.08 15.67
C PRO A 530 3.79 11.28 14.49
N GLN A 531 3.26 10.19 13.95
CA GLN A 531 2.18 10.27 12.97
C GLN A 531 0.83 10.29 13.64
N LYS A 532 -0.18 10.79 12.93
CA LYS A 532 -1.57 10.85 13.38
C LYS A 532 -2.07 9.53 13.95
N ALA A 533 -2.97 9.64 14.94
CA ALA A 533 -3.56 8.49 15.59
C ALA A 533 -4.26 7.57 14.57
N LEU A 534 -3.94 6.27 14.62
CA LEU A 534 -4.63 5.29 13.78
C LEU A 534 -6.14 5.31 14.08
N TYR A 535 -6.97 5.11 13.06
CA TYR A 535 -8.43 5.15 13.20
C TYR A 535 -8.98 6.47 13.79
N GLY A 536 -8.19 7.56 13.77
CA GLY A 536 -8.56 8.82 14.42
C GLY A 536 -8.68 8.72 15.95
N GLY A 537 -7.99 7.74 16.57
CA GLY A 537 -8.05 7.45 18.00
C GLY A 537 -8.99 6.31 18.40
N GLY A 538 -9.90 5.88 17.52
CA GLY A 538 -10.88 4.85 17.85
C GLY A 538 -11.80 5.29 18.99
N VAL A 539 -11.79 4.58 20.12
CA VAL A 539 -12.55 4.96 21.33
C VAL A 539 -11.79 5.92 22.26
N ILE A 540 -10.54 6.27 21.95
CA ILE A 540 -9.73 7.20 22.73
C ILE A 540 -10.19 8.64 22.50
N VAL A 541 -10.38 9.39 23.58
CA VAL A 541 -10.66 10.84 23.52
C VAL A 541 -9.34 11.61 23.59
N ASN A 542 -9.27 12.70 22.83
CA ASN A 542 -8.08 13.57 22.71
C ASN A 542 -6.80 12.79 22.34
N PRO A 543 -6.83 11.94 21.29
CA PRO A 543 -5.75 10.99 21.00
C PRO A 543 -4.42 11.65 20.60
N GLU A 544 -4.48 12.87 20.02
CA GLU A 544 -3.34 13.64 19.51
C GLU A 544 -3.06 14.90 20.35
N PHE A 545 -3.70 15.02 21.52
CA PHE A 545 -3.50 16.12 22.47
C PHE A 545 -3.60 17.53 21.85
N ASN A 546 -4.40 17.72 20.81
CA ASN A 546 -4.51 18.99 20.10
C ASN A 546 -5.27 20.08 20.90
N HIS A 547 -6.11 19.66 21.86
CA HIS A 547 -6.81 20.55 22.79
C HIS A 547 -5.84 21.09 23.86
N ASN A 548 -6.06 22.31 24.36
CA ASN A 548 -5.21 22.95 25.41
C ASN A 548 -5.47 22.35 26.81
N ASN A 549 -5.56 21.02 26.92
CA ASN A 549 -5.74 20.27 28.15
C ASN A 549 -5.42 18.78 27.92
N SER A 550 -5.22 18.03 28.99
CA SER A 550 -5.13 16.57 28.97
C SER A 550 -6.52 15.91 29.03
N GLN A 551 -7.56 16.50 28.44
CA GLN A 551 -8.95 16.05 28.63
C GLN A 551 -9.11 14.55 28.35
N GLY A 552 -9.65 13.83 29.33
CA GLY A 552 -9.79 12.38 29.33
C GLY A 552 -8.58 11.61 29.89
N TRP A 553 -7.43 12.25 30.02
CA TRP A 553 -6.19 11.65 30.52
C TRP A 553 -5.83 12.19 31.90
N VAL A 554 -5.67 11.28 32.86
CA VAL A 554 -5.35 11.59 34.26
C VAL A 554 -4.04 10.91 34.65
N MET A 555 -3.39 11.38 35.72
CA MET A 555 -2.29 10.62 36.30
C MET A 555 -2.80 9.37 36.99
N PHE A 556 -2.11 8.26 36.76
CA PHE A 556 -2.26 7.02 37.51
C PHE A 556 -1.16 6.94 38.57
N GLY A 557 -1.55 6.84 39.84
CA GLY A 557 -0.61 6.81 40.97
C GLY A 557 0.05 8.16 41.27
N LYS A 558 1.30 8.13 41.78
CA LYS A 558 2.04 9.33 42.20
C LYS A 558 2.95 9.85 41.08
N GLY A 559 2.72 11.11 40.68
CA GLY A 559 3.47 11.84 39.65
C GLY A 559 2.68 13.06 39.17
N LYS A 560 3.08 13.67 38.05
CA LYS A 560 2.33 14.77 37.41
C LYS A 560 2.18 14.53 35.90
N ILE A 561 1.03 14.90 35.35
CA ILE A 561 0.80 14.94 33.90
C ILE A 561 1.06 16.36 33.42
N GLU A 562 1.86 16.52 32.39
CA GLU A 562 2.10 17.80 31.74
C GLU A 562 1.88 17.64 30.24
N GLN A 563 1.19 18.60 29.62
CA GLN A 563 1.16 18.71 28.16
C GLN A 563 2.35 19.56 27.71
N ARG A 564 3.16 19.03 26.80
CA ARG A 564 4.32 19.72 26.23
C ARG A 564 4.16 19.89 24.72
N LEU A 565 4.93 20.83 24.18
CA LEU A 565 5.03 21.11 22.75
C LEU A 565 6.41 20.70 22.26
N SER A 566 6.47 19.91 21.19
CA SER A 566 7.73 19.55 20.55
C SER A 566 8.33 20.75 19.84
N LYS A 567 9.60 20.65 19.44
CA LYS A 567 10.29 21.70 18.67
C LYS A 567 9.59 22.00 17.33
N GLU A 568 8.83 21.06 16.79
CA GLU A 568 8.11 21.21 15.52
C GLU A 568 6.62 21.53 15.70
N GLY A 569 6.19 21.83 16.94
CA GLY A 569 4.81 22.26 17.23
C GLY A 569 3.83 21.12 17.51
N ASN A 570 4.29 19.89 17.71
CA ASN A 570 3.43 18.77 18.07
C ASN A 570 3.09 18.80 19.57
N LYS A 571 1.83 18.59 19.96
CA LYS A 571 1.45 18.52 21.36
C LYS A 571 1.43 17.07 21.82
N PHE A 572 1.97 16.82 23.01
CA PHE A 572 2.00 15.48 23.61
C PHE A 572 1.90 15.59 25.12
N ILE A 573 1.61 14.46 25.78
CA ILE A 573 1.60 14.41 27.25
C ILE A 573 2.84 13.70 27.78
N VAL A 574 3.28 14.13 28.96
CA VAL A 574 4.43 13.62 29.67
C VAL A 574 4.06 13.22 31.10
N ALA A 575 4.49 12.04 31.52
CA ALA A 575 4.36 11.53 32.87
C ALA A 575 5.64 11.88 33.64
N HIS A 576 5.51 12.78 34.61
CA HIS A 576 6.60 13.35 35.39
C HIS A 576 6.73 12.73 36.77
N ASN A 577 7.98 12.55 37.20
CA ASN A 577 8.36 12.02 38.50
C ASN A 577 7.57 10.76 38.90
N PRO A 578 7.49 9.74 38.03
CA PRO A 578 6.85 8.50 38.40
C PRO A 578 7.64 7.86 39.56
N THR A 579 6.93 7.38 40.57
CA THR A 579 7.54 6.75 41.77
C THR A 579 7.35 5.23 41.80
N HIS A 580 6.75 4.68 40.75
CA HIS A 580 6.50 3.25 40.56
C HIS A 580 6.38 2.97 39.05
N PRO A 581 6.77 1.79 38.53
CA PRO A 581 6.75 1.47 37.10
C PRO A 581 5.43 1.72 36.36
N LEU A 582 4.31 1.51 37.06
CA LEU A 582 2.95 1.76 36.54
C LEU A 582 2.46 3.21 36.71
N HIS A 583 3.21 4.10 37.39
CA HIS A 583 2.78 5.47 37.61
C HIS A 583 2.91 6.28 36.32
N SER A 584 1.87 6.29 35.49
CA SER A 584 1.86 6.94 34.18
C SER A 584 0.60 7.76 33.97
N PHE A 585 0.21 7.95 32.72
CA PHE A 585 -1.13 8.37 32.34
C PHE A 585 -2.13 7.22 32.52
N SER A 586 -3.40 7.56 32.75
CA SER A 586 -4.55 6.67 32.62
C SER A 586 -5.60 7.33 31.73
N HIS A 587 -6.15 6.54 30.80
CA HIS A 587 -7.38 6.86 30.08
C HIS A 587 -8.39 5.76 30.31
N GLN A 588 -9.56 6.10 30.86
CA GLN A 588 -10.62 5.13 31.07
C GLN A 588 -11.51 5.03 29.84
N VAL A 589 -11.72 3.81 29.35
CA VAL A 589 -12.63 3.49 28.25
C VAL A 589 -13.64 2.45 28.69
N GLN A 590 -14.77 2.36 27.98
CA GLN A 590 -15.71 1.26 28.14
C GLN A 590 -15.38 0.16 27.14
N VAL A 591 -15.25 -1.08 27.62
CA VAL A 591 -15.06 -2.25 26.78
C VAL A 591 -16.23 -3.21 26.87
N GLU A 592 -16.38 -4.04 25.84
CA GLU A 592 -17.44 -5.03 25.71
C GLU A 592 -16.84 -6.42 25.55
N ASN A 593 -17.40 -7.37 26.28
CA ASN A 593 -17.01 -8.78 26.24
C ASN A 593 -17.09 -9.34 24.81
N GLY A 594 -16.08 -10.10 24.40
CA GLY A 594 -15.98 -10.75 23.10
C GLY A 594 -15.51 -9.85 21.96
N LYS A 595 -15.17 -8.58 22.23
CA LYS A 595 -14.54 -7.69 21.22
C LYS A 595 -13.02 -7.78 21.24
N ILE A 596 -12.44 -7.59 20.06
CA ILE A 596 -11.00 -7.49 19.83
C ILE A 596 -10.65 -6.01 19.73
N TYR A 597 -9.71 -5.54 20.56
CA TYR A 597 -9.29 -4.15 20.62
C TYR A 597 -7.87 -4.01 20.07
N SER A 598 -7.72 -3.32 18.94
CA SER A 598 -6.42 -2.99 18.36
C SER A 598 -5.90 -1.69 18.97
N PHE A 599 -4.69 -1.71 19.51
CA PHE A 599 -4.05 -0.55 20.12
C PHE A 599 -2.86 -0.04 19.29
N SER A 600 -2.66 1.28 19.29
CA SER A 600 -1.41 1.89 18.86
C SER A 600 -1.15 3.21 19.59
N ALA A 601 0.11 3.54 19.83
CA ALA A 601 0.53 4.85 20.32
C ALA A 601 1.93 5.19 19.81
N TRP A 602 2.29 6.46 19.80
CA TRP A 602 3.66 6.89 19.61
C TRP A 602 4.29 7.22 20.95
N ILE A 603 5.45 6.61 21.20
CA ILE A 603 6.13 6.66 22.48
C ILE A 603 7.54 7.23 22.31
N GLN A 604 7.94 8.10 23.24
CA GLN A 604 9.31 8.59 23.40
C GLN A 604 9.64 8.59 24.90
N VAL A 605 10.93 8.59 25.24
CA VAL A 605 11.40 8.75 26.62
C VAL A 605 12.31 9.97 26.75
N SER A 606 12.42 10.53 27.94
CA SER A 606 13.26 11.73 28.17
C SER A 606 14.74 11.46 27.91
N GLU A 607 15.23 10.28 28.27
CA GLU A 607 16.65 9.91 28.18
C GLU A 607 16.82 8.44 27.82
N GLY A 608 17.91 8.13 27.10
CA GLY A 608 18.30 6.74 26.83
C GLY A 608 17.33 5.98 25.91
N SER A 609 17.19 4.69 26.20
CA SER A 609 16.36 3.73 25.47
C SER A 609 15.71 2.81 26.49
N GLU A 610 14.39 2.72 26.48
CA GLU A 610 13.63 2.02 27.52
C GLU A 610 12.48 1.23 26.91
N ASP A 611 12.21 0.07 27.49
CA ASP A 611 11.00 -0.69 27.16
C ASP A 611 9.79 -0.01 27.80
N VAL A 612 8.81 0.32 26.95
CA VAL A 612 7.52 0.87 27.36
C VAL A 612 6.42 -0.07 26.92
N THR A 613 5.60 -0.49 27.89
CA THR A 613 4.51 -1.46 27.69
C THR A 613 3.17 -0.78 27.90
N VAL A 614 2.20 -1.00 27.02
CA VAL A 614 0.81 -0.60 27.31
C VAL A 614 0.16 -1.66 28.21
N VAL A 615 -0.50 -1.22 29.27
CA VAL A 615 -1.19 -2.08 30.24
C VAL A 615 -2.64 -1.67 30.34
N PHE A 616 -3.53 -2.63 30.10
CA PHE A 616 -4.97 -2.51 30.26
C PHE A 616 -5.38 -3.06 31.62
N LYS A 617 -5.89 -2.20 32.49
CA LYS A 617 -6.33 -2.56 33.84
C LYS A 617 -7.84 -2.58 33.92
N SER A 618 -8.40 -3.73 34.29
CA SER A 618 -9.82 -3.81 34.62
C SER A 618 -10.10 -3.26 36.02
N ASN A 619 -11.33 -2.81 36.24
CA ASN A 619 -11.89 -2.49 37.56
C ASN A 619 -11.90 -3.66 38.55
N LYS A 620 -11.73 -4.92 38.09
CA LYS A 620 -11.53 -6.11 38.94
C LYS A 620 -10.06 -6.37 39.30
N GLY A 621 -9.13 -5.51 38.87
CA GLY A 621 -7.70 -5.61 39.17
C GLY A 621 -6.88 -6.43 38.18
N TYR A 622 -7.49 -7.09 37.19
CA TYR A 622 -6.74 -7.80 36.14
C TYR A 622 -5.91 -6.83 35.30
N LEU A 623 -4.63 -7.18 35.09
CA LEU A 623 -3.69 -6.47 34.23
C LEU A 623 -3.47 -7.28 32.95
N ILE A 624 -3.71 -6.65 31.80
CA ILE A 624 -3.49 -7.24 30.48
C ILE A 624 -2.43 -6.41 29.78
N HIS A 625 -1.24 -6.97 29.58
CA HIS A 625 -0.21 -6.34 28.77
C HIS A 625 -0.64 -6.35 27.31
N GLY A 626 -0.73 -5.19 26.67
CA GLY A 626 -1.19 -5.08 25.29
C GLY A 626 -0.08 -5.18 24.25
N GLY A 627 1.16 -4.91 24.64
CA GLY A 627 2.35 -4.94 23.79
C GLY A 627 3.42 -3.96 24.28
N THR A 628 4.66 -4.21 23.87
CA THR A 628 5.85 -3.46 24.31
C THR A 628 6.64 -2.97 23.11
N THR A 629 7.21 -1.77 23.23
CA THR A 629 8.18 -1.23 22.27
C THR A 629 9.40 -0.70 23.01
N THR A 630 10.54 -0.65 22.33
CA THR A 630 11.76 -0.01 22.86
C THR A 630 11.79 1.44 22.39
N ALA A 631 11.35 2.36 23.25
CA ALA A 631 11.29 3.78 22.99
C ALA A 631 12.65 4.43 23.22
N ASN A 632 13.00 5.45 22.42
CA ASN A 632 14.30 6.11 22.49
C ASN A 632 14.11 7.61 22.76
N SER A 633 15.09 8.22 23.42
CA SER A 633 15.16 9.68 23.52
C SER A 633 15.49 10.31 22.17
N GLY A 634 14.85 11.43 21.87
CA GLY A 634 15.05 12.23 20.67
C GLY A 634 14.25 11.79 19.44
N CYS A 635 13.45 10.72 19.53
CA CYS A 635 12.57 10.28 18.44
C CYS A 635 11.37 9.45 18.94
N TRP A 636 10.29 9.46 18.17
CA TRP A 636 9.04 8.76 18.43
C TRP A 636 9.04 7.36 17.82
N THR A 637 8.71 6.38 18.65
CA THR A 637 8.65 4.96 18.27
C THR A 637 7.19 4.50 18.31
N LEU A 638 6.77 3.74 17.30
CA LEU A 638 5.43 3.15 17.30
C LEU A 638 5.37 2.00 18.32
N LEU A 639 4.41 2.08 19.25
CA LEU A 639 3.92 0.96 20.04
C LEU A 639 2.64 0.46 19.35
N LYS A 640 2.60 -0.82 19.01
CA LYS A 640 1.40 -1.48 18.49
C LYS A 640 1.08 -2.71 19.33
N GLY A 641 -0.20 -2.99 19.52
CA GLY A 641 -0.64 -4.02 20.45
C GLY A 641 -2.15 -4.22 20.43
N GLY A 642 -2.68 -4.77 21.52
CA GLY A 642 -4.10 -4.85 21.75
C GLY A 642 -4.50 -5.92 22.75
N MET A 643 -5.79 -6.21 22.82
CA MET A 643 -6.34 -7.25 23.68
C MET A 643 -7.62 -7.85 23.12
N VAL A 644 -7.98 -9.03 23.61
CA VAL A 644 -9.34 -9.60 23.47
C VAL A 644 -10.04 -9.41 24.81
N ALA A 645 -11.15 -8.67 24.83
CA ALA A 645 -11.89 -8.41 26.05
C ALA A 645 -12.74 -9.61 26.43
N ASN A 646 -12.54 -10.17 27.63
CA ASN A 646 -13.36 -11.23 28.22
C ASN A 646 -14.35 -10.72 29.29
N PHE A 647 -14.56 -9.40 29.34
CA PHE A 647 -15.51 -8.73 30.23
C PHE A 647 -16.06 -7.46 29.57
N SER A 648 -17.19 -6.97 30.09
CA SER A 648 -17.73 -5.65 29.77
C SER A 648 -17.57 -4.72 30.97
N GLY A 649 -17.21 -3.47 30.74
CA GLY A 649 -17.08 -2.45 31.78
C GLY A 649 -15.92 -1.48 31.57
N PRO A 650 -15.62 -0.63 32.55
CA PRO A 650 -14.52 0.32 32.48
C PRO A 650 -13.17 -0.40 32.49
N LEU A 651 -12.27 0.12 31.67
CA LEU A 651 -10.89 -0.31 31.51
C LEU A 651 -9.99 0.91 31.53
N ASP A 652 -8.98 0.92 32.39
CA ASP A 652 -7.95 1.94 32.41
C ASP A 652 -6.78 1.54 31.50
N ILE A 653 -6.35 2.45 30.63
CA ILE A 653 -5.20 2.28 29.75
C ILE A 653 -4.03 3.03 30.36
N SER A 654 -2.95 2.32 30.69
CA SER A 654 -1.73 2.87 31.31
C SER A 654 -0.47 2.41 30.57
N PHE A 655 0.66 3.01 30.90
CA PHE A 655 1.95 2.70 30.29
C PHE A 655 2.95 2.37 31.40
N GLU A 656 3.68 1.28 31.22
CA GLU A 656 4.64 0.78 32.19
C GLU A 656 6.06 0.89 31.66
N THR A 657 6.98 1.36 32.50
CA THR A 657 8.42 1.23 32.28
C THR A 657 9.13 0.89 33.60
N LYS A 658 10.14 0.04 33.56
CA LYS A 658 10.90 -0.37 34.76
C LYS A 658 11.76 0.77 35.31
N ASN A 659 12.21 1.68 34.45
CA ASN A 659 13.04 2.81 34.83
C ASN A 659 12.17 4.02 35.21
N THR A 660 11.90 4.19 36.51
CA THR A 660 11.10 5.31 37.01
C THR A 660 11.85 6.65 37.03
N SER A 661 13.13 6.67 36.65
CA SER A 661 13.90 7.92 36.51
C SER A 661 13.70 8.59 35.16
N VAL A 662 13.12 7.90 34.17
CA VAL A 662 12.80 8.49 32.86
C VAL A 662 11.34 8.93 32.78
N GLU A 663 11.09 9.99 32.04
CA GLU A 663 9.74 10.43 31.70
C GLU A 663 9.24 9.63 30.49
N ILE A 664 7.98 9.18 30.52
CA ILE A 664 7.30 8.60 29.36
C ILE A 664 6.55 9.71 28.63
N TRP A 665 6.77 9.82 27.31
CA TRP A 665 6.10 10.78 26.44
C TRP A 665 5.19 10.02 25.48
N VAL A 666 3.93 10.43 25.39
CA VAL A 666 2.90 9.72 24.60
C VAL A 666 2.16 10.67 23.68
N ASP A 667 1.95 10.24 22.45
CA ASP A 667 1.11 10.92 21.46
C ASP A 667 0.35 9.93 20.55
N SER A 668 -0.70 10.42 19.90
CA SER A 668 -1.43 9.76 18.82
C SER A 668 -1.93 8.37 19.21
N VAL A 669 -2.54 8.28 20.40
CA VAL A 669 -3.04 7.03 20.99
C VAL A 669 -4.33 6.59 20.32
N SER A 670 -4.47 5.30 20.06
CA SER A 670 -5.66 4.71 19.47
C SER A 670 -6.00 3.38 20.10
N LEU A 671 -7.29 3.16 20.31
CA LEU A 671 -7.85 1.87 20.69
C LEU A 671 -9.10 1.64 19.84
N GLN A 672 -9.03 0.73 18.88
CA GLN A 672 -10.13 0.46 17.95
C GLN A 672 -10.79 -0.89 18.27
N PRO A 673 -12.08 -0.91 18.65
CA PRO A 673 -12.84 -2.15 18.82
C PRO A 673 -13.23 -2.77 17.48
N PHE A 674 -13.22 -4.10 17.44
CA PHE A 674 -13.75 -4.95 16.39
C PHE A 674 -14.59 -6.06 17.03
N THR A 675 -15.75 -6.36 16.45
CA THR A 675 -16.46 -7.60 16.76
C THR A 675 -15.73 -8.79 16.14
N GLN A 676 -15.93 -10.00 16.68
CA GLN A 676 -15.38 -11.22 16.08
C GLN A 676 -15.74 -11.35 14.59
N LYS A 677 -16.99 -11.00 14.22
CA LYS A 677 -17.46 -11.01 12.83
C LYS A 677 -16.72 -9.99 11.96
N GLN A 678 -16.46 -8.78 12.46
CA GLN A 678 -15.67 -7.78 11.75
C GLN A 678 -14.23 -8.23 11.54
N TRP A 679 -13.59 -8.76 12.59
CA TRP A 679 -12.23 -9.28 12.51
C TRP A 679 -12.12 -10.43 11.52
N ARG A 680 -13.09 -11.36 11.57
CA ARG A 680 -13.18 -12.49 10.64
C ARG A 680 -13.37 -12.05 9.20
N SER A 681 -14.27 -11.09 8.95
CA SER A 681 -14.47 -10.52 7.61
C SER A 681 -13.20 -9.87 7.07
N GLN A 682 -12.40 -9.23 7.93
CA GLN A 682 -11.11 -8.65 7.53
C GLN A 682 -10.06 -9.72 7.22
N GLN A 683 -10.02 -10.83 7.99
CA GLN A 683 -9.19 -11.98 7.66
C GLN A 683 -9.54 -12.53 6.27
N GLU A 684 -10.82 -12.76 5.98
CA GLU A 684 -11.28 -13.26 4.68
C GLU A 684 -10.95 -12.32 3.52
N LYS A 685 -11.11 -11.00 3.73
CA LYS A 685 -10.69 -9.99 2.76
C LYS A 685 -9.18 -10.03 2.51
N SER A 686 -8.39 -10.19 3.57
CA SER A 686 -6.93 -10.32 3.45
C SER A 686 -6.56 -11.59 2.70
N ILE A 687 -7.12 -12.74 3.09
CA ILE A 687 -6.90 -14.05 2.44
C ILE A 687 -7.20 -13.97 0.94
N ASN A 688 -8.37 -13.46 0.57
CA ASN A 688 -8.75 -13.32 -0.84
C ASN A 688 -7.81 -12.38 -1.61
N LYS A 689 -7.17 -11.42 -0.92
CA LYS A 689 -6.20 -10.50 -1.53
C LYS A 689 -4.80 -11.10 -1.64
N VAL A 690 -4.35 -11.88 -0.64
CA VAL A 690 -2.94 -12.28 -0.52
C VAL A 690 -2.68 -13.76 -0.79
N ARG A 691 -3.72 -14.58 -0.90
CA ARG A 691 -3.64 -16.04 -1.14
C ARG A 691 -4.36 -16.50 -2.40
N ARG A 692 -5.11 -15.63 -3.07
CA ARG A 692 -5.95 -15.97 -4.22
C ARG A 692 -5.79 -14.97 -5.36
N SER A 693 -6.05 -15.42 -6.57
CA SER A 693 -6.10 -14.59 -7.77
C SER A 693 -7.30 -14.99 -8.63
N LYS A 694 -7.91 -14.02 -9.31
CA LYS A 694 -8.90 -14.29 -10.36
C LYS A 694 -8.17 -14.70 -11.63
N VAL A 695 -8.66 -15.74 -12.29
CA VAL A 695 -8.11 -16.29 -13.53
C VAL A 695 -9.25 -16.39 -14.54
N ARG A 696 -9.01 -15.83 -15.73
CA ARG A 696 -9.91 -15.95 -16.87
C ARG A 696 -9.27 -16.85 -17.93
N ILE A 697 -10.00 -17.87 -18.36
CA ILE A 697 -9.56 -18.82 -19.39
C ILE A 697 -10.53 -18.72 -20.57
N GLN A 698 -10.00 -18.71 -21.79
CA GLN A 698 -10.77 -18.78 -23.02
C GLN A 698 -10.40 -20.04 -23.80
N VAL A 699 -11.39 -20.79 -24.24
CA VAL A 699 -11.21 -22.06 -24.94
C VAL A 699 -11.67 -21.94 -26.39
N SER A 700 -10.84 -22.42 -27.30
CA SER A 700 -11.15 -22.54 -28.73
C SER A 700 -10.76 -23.91 -29.31
N ASP A 701 -11.33 -24.25 -30.46
CA ASP A 701 -10.88 -25.36 -31.30
C ASP A 701 -9.67 -24.98 -32.18
N GLU A 702 -9.09 -25.96 -32.86
CA GLU A 702 -7.95 -25.83 -33.78
C GLU A 702 -8.09 -24.70 -34.81
N ASN A 703 -9.33 -24.38 -35.22
CA ASN A 703 -9.69 -23.32 -36.16
C ASN A 703 -9.90 -21.94 -35.49
N ARG A 704 -9.62 -21.84 -34.19
CA ARG A 704 -9.86 -20.68 -33.32
C ARG A 704 -11.35 -20.33 -33.14
N THR A 705 -12.24 -21.29 -33.36
CA THR A 705 -13.66 -21.15 -33.02
C THR A 705 -13.82 -21.26 -31.52
N LEU A 706 -14.53 -20.31 -30.91
CA LEU A 706 -14.76 -20.30 -29.48
C LEU A 706 -15.71 -21.43 -29.08
N LEU A 707 -15.32 -22.22 -28.08
CA LEU A 707 -16.05 -23.42 -27.70
C LEU A 707 -16.99 -23.12 -26.53
N GLN A 708 -18.28 -23.01 -26.80
CA GLN A 708 -19.32 -23.01 -25.77
C GLN A 708 -19.57 -24.42 -25.26
N GLY A 709 -19.70 -24.61 -23.94
CA GLY A 709 -20.03 -25.91 -23.37
C GLY A 709 -18.82 -26.82 -23.11
N ALA A 710 -17.58 -26.39 -23.39
CA ALA A 710 -16.38 -27.15 -23.08
C ALA A 710 -16.21 -27.30 -21.57
N VAL A 711 -15.94 -28.51 -21.11
CA VAL A 711 -15.72 -28.79 -19.68
C VAL A 711 -14.26 -28.50 -19.37
N VAL A 712 -14.01 -27.59 -18.43
CA VAL A 712 -12.69 -27.29 -17.91
C VAL A 712 -12.59 -27.86 -16.50
N SER A 713 -11.84 -28.95 -16.37
CA SER A 713 -11.46 -29.55 -15.10
C SER A 713 -10.19 -28.90 -14.58
N ILE A 714 -10.27 -28.22 -13.44
CA ILE A 714 -9.13 -27.59 -12.77
C ILE A 714 -8.72 -28.51 -11.63
N LYS A 715 -7.43 -28.86 -11.54
CA LYS A 715 -6.89 -29.65 -10.42
C LYS A 715 -5.64 -29.00 -9.85
N GLN A 716 -5.59 -28.78 -8.54
CA GLN A 716 -4.39 -28.23 -7.92
C GLN A 716 -3.33 -29.32 -7.73
N LYS A 717 -2.15 -29.09 -8.29
CA LYS A 717 -0.99 -29.97 -8.17
C LYS A 717 -0.13 -29.64 -6.95
N LYS A 718 0.05 -28.35 -6.66
CA LYS A 718 0.88 -27.90 -5.55
C LYS A 718 0.33 -26.61 -4.93
N PRO A 719 0.12 -26.54 -3.61
CA PRO A 719 -0.28 -25.29 -2.97
C PRO A 719 0.87 -24.29 -2.96
N GLY A 720 0.56 -23.01 -3.19
CA GLY A 720 1.53 -21.90 -3.13
C GLY A 720 1.85 -21.43 -1.71
N PHE A 721 1.02 -21.80 -0.73
CA PHE A 721 1.26 -21.55 0.69
C PHE A 721 1.61 -22.87 1.38
N LEU A 722 2.72 -22.89 2.12
CA LEU A 722 3.18 -24.10 2.80
C LEU A 722 2.54 -24.23 4.17
N PHE A 723 1.61 -25.19 4.28
CA PHE A 723 0.95 -25.56 5.53
C PHE A 723 1.39 -26.97 5.94
N GLY A 724 1.80 -27.10 7.19
CA GLY A 724 2.55 -28.26 7.65
C GLY A 724 2.32 -28.64 9.10
N CYS A 725 2.93 -29.75 9.48
CA CYS A 725 2.89 -30.37 10.79
C CYS A 725 4.26 -30.99 11.08
N CYS A 726 4.70 -31.03 12.33
CA CYS A 726 5.96 -31.67 12.67
C CYS A 726 5.89 -33.19 12.48
N MET A 727 7.02 -33.81 12.14
CA MET A 727 7.16 -35.23 11.88
C MET A 727 8.22 -35.82 12.80
N ASN A 728 7.98 -37.01 13.34
CA ASN A 728 8.96 -37.74 14.15
C ASN A 728 9.27 -39.13 13.57
N HIS A 729 10.27 -39.80 14.11
CA HIS A 729 10.79 -41.08 13.61
C HIS A 729 9.74 -42.21 13.51
N ASN A 730 8.61 -42.13 14.21
CA ASN A 730 7.53 -43.13 14.06
C ASN A 730 6.95 -43.18 12.63
N ILE A 731 7.19 -42.13 11.83
CA ILE A 731 6.83 -42.10 10.41
C ILE A 731 7.52 -43.22 9.62
N LEU A 732 8.67 -43.71 10.06
CA LEU A 732 9.45 -44.73 9.35
C LEU A 732 8.85 -46.13 9.48
N THR A 733 8.10 -46.40 10.56
CA THR A 733 7.60 -47.73 10.90
C THR A 733 6.08 -47.85 10.79
N SER A 734 5.33 -46.75 10.88
CA SER A 734 3.87 -46.75 10.85
C SER A 734 3.31 -46.34 9.49
N THR A 735 2.84 -47.31 8.70
CA THR A 735 2.16 -47.04 7.41
C THR A 735 0.90 -46.18 7.60
N GLN A 736 0.19 -46.33 8.71
CA GLN A 736 -0.97 -45.49 9.00
C GLN A 736 -0.56 -44.02 9.23
N TYR A 737 0.56 -43.78 9.92
CA TYR A 737 1.08 -42.43 10.11
C TYR A 737 1.60 -41.83 8.79
N GLN A 738 2.28 -42.62 7.97
CA GLN A 738 2.70 -42.21 6.62
C GLN A 738 1.52 -41.71 5.80
N ASN A 739 0.47 -42.53 5.69
CA ASN A 739 -0.74 -42.19 4.95
C ASN A 739 -1.45 -40.96 5.52
N TRP A 740 -1.64 -40.91 6.85
CA TRP A 740 -2.30 -39.80 7.53
C TRP A 740 -1.56 -38.47 7.34
N PHE A 741 -0.23 -38.49 7.39
CA PHE A 741 0.62 -37.31 7.25
C PHE A 741 0.70 -36.83 5.80
N SER A 742 1.05 -37.72 4.87
CA SER A 742 1.27 -37.37 3.46
C SER A 742 0.00 -36.95 2.74
N SER A 743 -1.18 -37.35 3.24
CA SER A 743 -2.46 -36.91 2.66
C SER A 743 -2.85 -35.48 3.05
N ARG A 744 -2.15 -34.84 3.99
CA ARG A 744 -2.53 -33.54 4.57
C ARG A 744 -1.48 -32.46 4.38
N PHE A 745 -0.22 -32.76 4.66
CA PHE A 745 0.79 -31.75 4.88
C PHE A 745 1.85 -31.71 3.79
N HIS A 746 2.18 -30.50 3.36
CA HIS A 746 3.18 -30.24 2.31
C HIS A 746 4.47 -29.61 2.84
N ALA A 747 4.52 -29.38 4.15
CA ALA A 747 5.71 -28.91 4.86
C ALA A 747 5.83 -29.61 6.21
N THR A 748 7.06 -29.76 6.69
CA THR A 748 7.35 -30.35 7.99
C THR A 748 8.64 -29.81 8.59
N THR A 749 8.74 -30.00 9.90
CA THR A 749 9.95 -29.87 10.71
C THR A 749 10.09 -31.18 11.49
N PHE A 750 11.32 -31.68 11.66
CA PHE A 750 11.52 -32.88 12.47
C PHE A 750 11.53 -32.54 13.96
N THR A 751 10.84 -33.33 14.78
CA THR A 751 10.69 -33.01 16.21
C THR A 751 12.02 -32.98 16.96
N ASN A 752 12.87 -33.98 16.73
CA ASN A 752 14.14 -34.15 17.42
C ASN A 752 15.26 -34.59 16.49
N GLU A 753 14.94 -35.21 15.36
CA GLU A 753 15.84 -36.08 14.62
C GLU A 753 16.99 -35.32 13.92
N MET A 754 16.89 -34.00 13.78
CA MET A 754 17.98 -33.14 13.30
C MET A 754 18.69 -32.35 14.41
N LYS A 755 18.19 -32.33 15.65
CA LYS A 755 18.80 -31.60 16.77
C LYS A 755 20.17 -32.20 17.16
N TRP A 756 21.06 -31.37 17.69
CA TRP A 756 22.46 -31.78 17.92
C TRP A 756 22.57 -32.96 18.88
N TYR A 757 21.82 -32.95 19.99
CA TYR A 757 21.82 -34.05 20.95
C TYR A 757 21.34 -35.39 20.36
N SER A 758 20.47 -35.37 19.34
CA SER A 758 19.98 -36.58 18.69
C SER A 758 21.00 -37.16 17.71
N THR A 759 21.78 -36.29 17.07
CA THR A 759 22.66 -36.66 15.96
C THR A 759 24.13 -36.80 16.38
N GLU A 760 24.52 -36.32 17.56
CA GLU A 760 25.87 -36.50 18.12
C GLU A 760 25.80 -36.67 19.65
N ASN A 761 25.08 -37.70 20.11
CA ASN A 761 24.93 -37.98 21.55
C ASN A 761 26.30 -38.27 22.23
N VAL A 762 27.22 -38.91 21.52
CA VAL A 762 28.61 -39.13 21.95
C VAL A 762 29.54 -38.28 21.09
N GLN A 763 30.43 -37.51 21.73
CA GLN A 763 31.37 -36.62 21.02
C GLN A 763 32.10 -37.36 19.90
N GLY A 764 32.06 -36.81 18.69
CA GLY A 764 32.75 -37.38 17.54
C GLY A 764 31.95 -38.42 16.76
N GLN A 765 30.88 -39.00 17.34
CA GLN A 765 30.08 -40.06 16.73
C GLN A 765 28.75 -39.48 16.20
N GLU A 766 28.80 -38.95 14.98
CA GLU A 766 27.61 -38.44 14.31
C GLU A 766 26.77 -39.58 13.73
N ASN A 767 25.47 -39.61 14.02
CA ASN A 767 24.51 -40.53 13.42
C ASN A 767 23.30 -39.77 12.87
N TYR A 768 23.15 -39.81 11.55
CA TYR A 768 22.06 -39.18 10.83
C TYR A 768 21.08 -40.17 10.19
N SER A 769 21.22 -41.48 10.44
CA SER A 769 20.46 -42.51 9.70
C SER A 769 18.94 -42.31 9.75
N THR A 770 18.42 -41.94 10.92
CA THR A 770 16.99 -41.68 11.11
C THR A 770 16.53 -40.44 10.35
N ALA A 771 17.28 -39.33 10.46
CA ALA A 771 16.96 -38.10 9.74
C ALA A 771 17.07 -38.29 8.22
N ASP A 772 18.05 -39.07 7.74
CA ASP A 772 18.22 -39.40 6.33
C ASP A 772 17.01 -40.15 5.78
N ALA A 773 16.55 -41.20 6.49
CA ALA A 773 15.36 -41.94 6.10
C ALA A 773 14.08 -41.08 6.10
N MET A 774 13.95 -40.15 7.05
CA MET A 774 12.83 -39.21 7.10
C MET A 774 12.90 -38.16 5.98
N VAL A 775 14.09 -37.69 5.62
CA VAL A 775 14.29 -36.80 4.46
C VAL A 775 13.89 -37.52 3.17
N GLU A 776 14.29 -38.78 3.02
CA GLU A 776 13.89 -39.61 1.87
C GLU A 776 12.37 -39.79 1.80
N PHE A 777 11.71 -40.07 2.94
CA PHE A 777 10.25 -40.11 3.00
C PHE A 777 9.62 -38.78 2.57
N ALA A 778 10.06 -37.66 3.14
CA ALA A 778 9.53 -36.34 2.80
C ALA A 778 9.74 -36.01 1.31
N GLN A 779 10.91 -36.28 0.75
CA GLN A 779 11.21 -36.08 -0.68
C GLN A 779 10.31 -36.95 -1.57
N LYS A 780 10.15 -38.24 -1.24
CA LYS A 780 9.27 -39.16 -1.97
C LYS A 780 7.82 -38.67 -2.04
N HIS A 781 7.35 -38.01 -0.99
CA HIS A 781 5.98 -37.50 -0.89
C HIS A 781 5.85 -36.00 -1.22
N GLY A 782 6.91 -35.34 -1.71
CA GLY A 782 6.87 -33.92 -2.08
C GLY A 782 6.70 -32.95 -0.91
N ILE A 783 7.06 -33.37 0.31
CA ILE A 783 6.92 -32.61 1.54
C ILE A 783 8.20 -31.79 1.76
N SER A 784 8.05 -30.47 1.91
CA SER A 784 9.17 -29.56 2.15
C SER A 784 9.64 -29.61 3.59
N ILE A 785 10.95 -29.56 3.84
CA ILE A 785 11.52 -29.72 5.19
C ILE A 785 12.12 -28.40 5.66
N ARG A 786 11.76 -27.91 6.84
CA ARG A 786 12.56 -26.90 7.56
C ARG A 786 13.57 -27.63 8.44
N GLY A 787 14.85 -27.30 8.29
CA GLY A 787 15.93 -27.86 9.09
C GLY A 787 15.92 -27.26 10.49
N HIS A 788 15.56 -28.07 11.48
CA HIS A 788 15.45 -27.66 12.88
C HIS A 788 16.25 -28.62 13.77
N ASN A 789 17.32 -28.19 14.41
CA ASN A 789 18.01 -26.91 14.21
C ASN A 789 19.53 -27.14 14.12
N ILE A 790 20.27 -26.11 13.68
CA ILE A 790 21.74 -26.18 13.68
C ILE A 790 22.22 -26.13 15.13
N PHE A 791 21.81 -25.08 15.84
CA PHE A 791 22.10 -24.84 17.25
C PHE A 791 20.86 -24.40 18.02
N TRP A 792 20.74 -24.86 19.26
CA TRP A 792 19.72 -24.44 20.21
C TRP A 792 20.39 -23.77 21.40
N ASP A 793 20.15 -22.49 21.63
CA ASP A 793 20.99 -21.71 22.55
C ASP A 793 20.71 -21.99 24.04
N ASP A 794 19.62 -22.71 24.36
CA ASP A 794 19.36 -23.17 25.73
C ASP A 794 20.39 -24.25 26.14
N PRO A 795 21.17 -24.02 27.23
CA PRO A 795 22.14 -24.98 27.74
C PRO A 795 21.57 -26.37 28.03
N ILE A 796 20.28 -26.50 28.39
CA ILE A 796 19.68 -27.80 28.75
C ILE A 796 19.43 -28.69 27.53
N TYR A 797 19.45 -28.13 26.32
CA TYR A 797 19.30 -28.87 25.07
C TYR A 797 20.61 -29.05 24.31
N GLN A 798 21.73 -28.57 24.84
CA GLN A 798 23.05 -28.94 24.33
C GLN A 798 23.36 -30.40 24.65
N PRO A 799 24.09 -31.14 23.77
CA PRO A 799 24.62 -32.45 24.12
C PRO A 799 25.39 -32.38 25.45
N TYR A 800 25.26 -33.41 26.31
CA TYR A 800 25.82 -33.34 27.67
C TYR A 800 27.32 -33.01 27.69
N TRP A 801 28.07 -33.53 26.72
CA TRP A 801 29.52 -33.32 26.58
C TRP A 801 29.88 -31.91 26.08
N VAL A 802 28.98 -31.21 25.39
CA VAL A 802 29.19 -29.85 24.89
C VAL A 802 29.14 -28.82 26.03
N ARG A 803 28.30 -29.05 27.04
CA ARG A 803 28.07 -28.11 28.15
C ARG A 803 29.33 -27.80 28.95
N SER A 804 30.23 -28.78 29.08
CA SER A 804 31.46 -28.68 29.87
C SER A 804 32.69 -28.24 29.06
N LEU A 805 32.58 -28.05 27.75
CA LEU A 805 33.73 -27.69 26.92
C LEU A 805 34.28 -26.31 27.26
N SER A 806 35.62 -26.19 27.17
CA SER A 806 36.29 -24.89 27.14
C SER A 806 35.90 -24.08 25.89
N PRO A 807 36.07 -22.75 25.87
CA PRO A 807 35.75 -21.94 24.70
C PRO A 807 36.40 -22.41 23.38
N ASP A 808 37.65 -22.87 23.41
CA ASP A 808 38.35 -23.34 22.21
C ASP A 808 37.84 -24.69 21.71
N GLU A 809 37.53 -25.60 22.63
CA GLU A 809 36.92 -26.90 22.29
C GLU A 809 35.49 -26.71 21.78
N LEU A 810 34.72 -25.81 22.40
CA LEU A 810 33.37 -25.47 21.96
C LEU A 810 33.38 -24.85 20.57
N ARG A 811 34.32 -23.94 20.28
CA ARG A 811 34.47 -23.35 18.93
C ARG A 811 34.75 -24.42 17.88
N LYS A 812 35.61 -25.40 18.18
CA LYS A 812 35.90 -26.53 17.29
C LYS A 812 34.68 -27.44 17.11
N ALA A 813 33.97 -27.76 18.19
CA ALA A 813 32.77 -28.60 18.16
C ALA A 813 31.64 -27.93 17.36
N ALA A 814 31.36 -26.65 17.61
CA ALA A 814 30.37 -25.88 16.86
C ALA A 814 30.74 -25.78 15.38
N ALA A 815 32.01 -25.47 15.06
CA ALA A 815 32.47 -25.46 13.68
C ALA A 815 32.29 -26.82 12.99
N LYS A 816 32.59 -27.94 13.67
CA LYS A 816 32.35 -29.28 13.11
C LYS A 816 30.86 -29.53 12.88
N ARG A 817 30.02 -29.22 13.87
CA ARG A 817 28.56 -29.40 13.82
C ARG A 817 27.93 -28.69 12.62
N ILE A 818 28.17 -27.38 12.49
CA ILE A 818 27.59 -26.59 11.40
C ILE A 818 28.08 -27.07 10.02
N ASN A 819 29.36 -27.41 9.90
CA ASN A 819 29.91 -27.96 8.65
C ASN A 819 29.29 -29.32 8.30
N SER A 820 29.04 -30.19 9.28
CA SER A 820 28.45 -31.50 9.04
C SER A 820 26.98 -31.38 8.63
N VAL A 821 26.13 -30.82 9.50
CA VAL A 821 24.68 -30.86 9.33
C VAL A 821 24.20 -30.02 8.12
N VAL A 822 24.78 -28.83 7.92
CA VAL A 822 24.36 -27.94 6.82
C VAL A 822 24.83 -28.48 5.48
N SER A 823 26.08 -28.95 5.38
CA SER A 823 26.60 -29.52 4.13
C SER A 823 25.83 -30.78 3.73
N LYS A 824 25.47 -31.62 4.70
CA LYS A 824 24.78 -32.89 4.46
C LYS A 824 23.36 -32.70 3.90
N TYR A 825 22.64 -31.71 4.39
CA TYR A 825 21.25 -31.43 3.97
C TYR A 825 21.12 -30.22 3.03
N ARG A 826 22.23 -29.70 2.50
CA ARG A 826 22.25 -28.62 1.51
C ARG A 826 21.31 -28.92 0.35
N GLY A 827 20.39 -27.99 0.08
CA GLY A 827 19.39 -28.13 -0.99
C GLY A 827 18.28 -29.18 -0.74
N LYS A 828 18.26 -29.82 0.44
CA LYS A 828 17.19 -30.74 0.86
C LYS A 828 16.18 -30.10 1.82
N VAL A 829 16.51 -28.93 2.37
CA VAL A 829 15.64 -28.14 3.26
C VAL A 829 15.28 -26.80 2.61
N ILE A 830 14.13 -26.23 2.97
CA ILE A 830 13.66 -24.91 2.49
C ILE A 830 14.12 -23.75 3.37
N GLY A 831 14.65 -24.04 4.57
CA GLY A 831 15.11 -23.08 5.55
C GLY A 831 15.87 -23.77 6.67
N TRP A 832 16.77 -23.04 7.31
CA TRP A 832 17.48 -23.47 8.52
C TRP A 832 17.11 -22.59 9.69
N ASP A 833 16.67 -23.19 10.79
CA ASP A 833 16.71 -22.55 12.10
C ASP A 833 18.18 -22.61 12.57
N VAL A 834 18.91 -21.50 12.33
CA VAL A 834 20.35 -21.44 12.60
C VAL A 834 20.59 -21.39 14.10
N MET A 835 19.90 -20.46 14.77
CA MET A 835 19.89 -20.30 16.21
C MET A 835 18.44 -20.39 16.69
N ASN A 836 18.16 -21.36 17.55
CA ASN A 836 16.90 -21.49 18.27
C ASN A 836 17.01 -20.83 19.64
N GLU A 837 16.06 -19.98 20.00
CA GLU A 837 15.91 -19.38 21.35
C GLU A 837 17.10 -18.51 21.83
N ASN A 838 17.83 -17.89 20.89
CA ASN A 838 18.99 -17.01 21.11
C ASN A 838 18.64 -15.59 21.63
N MET A 839 17.39 -15.33 21.99
CA MET A 839 16.94 -14.13 22.73
C MET A 839 16.57 -14.43 24.17
N HIS A 840 16.17 -15.67 24.46
CA HIS A 840 15.93 -16.15 25.82
C HIS A 840 17.21 -16.70 26.47
N PHE A 841 18.09 -17.26 25.64
CA PHE A 841 19.36 -17.84 26.05
C PHE A 841 20.51 -17.25 25.22
N ASN A 842 21.73 -17.48 25.71
CA ASN A 842 22.97 -16.87 25.21
C ASN A 842 24.18 -17.80 25.39
N PHE A 843 23.98 -19.13 25.40
CA PHE A 843 25.04 -20.12 25.68
C PHE A 843 26.29 -19.93 24.81
N PHE A 844 26.11 -19.77 23.50
CA PHE A 844 27.24 -19.58 22.59
C PHE A 844 27.88 -18.21 22.74
N GLU A 845 27.09 -17.15 22.91
CA GLU A 845 27.58 -15.78 23.03
C GLU A 845 28.35 -15.54 24.33
N ASP A 846 27.91 -16.15 25.43
CA ASP A 846 28.58 -16.06 26.73
C ASP A 846 29.94 -16.76 26.73
N LYS A 847 30.05 -17.90 26.04
CA LYS A 847 31.28 -18.68 26.00
C LYS A 847 32.26 -18.25 24.90
N LEU A 848 31.76 -17.80 23.76
CA LEU A 848 32.56 -17.57 22.55
C LEU A 848 32.65 -16.09 22.16
N GLY A 849 31.88 -15.22 22.81
CA GLY A 849 31.78 -13.80 22.55
C GLY A 849 30.48 -13.41 21.85
N LYS A 850 30.05 -12.16 22.05
CA LYS A 850 28.75 -11.63 21.61
C LYS A 850 28.43 -11.82 20.11
N THR A 851 29.45 -11.92 19.26
CA THR A 851 29.26 -12.07 17.81
C THR A 851 29.18 -13.52 17.33
N ALA A 852 29.27 -14.52 18.22
CA ALA A 852 29.32 -15.92 17.86
C ALA A 852 28.11 -16.38 17.03
N SER A 853 26.90 -16.04 17.46
CA SER A 853 25.66 -16.37 16.75
C SER A 853 25.66 -15.79 15.34
N ALA A 854 26.06 -14.52 15.18
CA ALA A 854 26.10 -13.86 13.89
C ALA A 854 27.10 -14.49 12.92
N ASP A 855 28.23 -15.02 13.41
CA ASP A 855 29.18 -15.79 12.59
C ASP A 855 28.58 -17.12 12.11
N TYR A 856 27.73 -17.77 12.91
CA TYR A 856 27.04 -18.99 12.47
C TYR A 856 26.06 -18.74 11.33
N TYR A 857 25.38 -17.60 11.29
CA TYR A 857 24.55 -17.21 10.14
C TYR A 857 25.39 -17.08 8.86
N LYS A 858 26.58 -16.47 8.97
CA LYS A 858 27.52 -16.34 7.85
C LYS A 858 27.97 -17.71 7.35
N ILE A 859 28.40 -18.59 8.25
CA ILE A 859 28.88 -19.93 7.91
C ILE A 859 27.76 -20.77 7.31
N ALA A 860 26.55 -20.77 7.91
CA ALA A 860 25.40 -21.50 7.38
C ALA A 860 25.04 -21.03 5.96
N GLN A 861 25.05 -19.73 5.70
CA GLN A 861 24.80 -19.19 4.35
C GLN A 861 25.90 -19.55 3.36
N GLN A 862 27.16 -19.62 3.78
CA GLN A 862 28.26 -20.05 2.89
C GLN A 862 28.13 -21.52 2.50
N LEU A 863 27.71 -22.37 3.44
CA LEU A 863 27.50 -23.80 3.20
C LEU A 863 26.25 -24.07 2.37
N ASP A 864 25.17 -23.32 2.59
CA ASP A 864 23.93 -23.41 1.81
C ASP A 864 23.44 -22.03 1.30
N PRO A 865 24.02 -21.51 0.20
CA PRO A 865 23.78 -20.15 -0.29
C PRO A 865 22.38 -19.90 -0.85
N GLN A 866 21.60 -20.95 -1.11
CA GLN A 866 20.27 -20.81 -1.70
C GLN A 866 19.15 -20.80 -0.66
N THR A 867 19.41 -21.32 0.54
CA THR A 867 18.45 -21.52 1.61
C THR A 867 18.28 -20.27 2.47
N THR A 868 17.08 -20.12 3.07
CA THR A 868 16.76 -19.03 3.99
C THR A 868 17.25 -19.37 5.41
N MET A 869 17.93 -18.42 6.06
CA MET A 869 18.45 -18.55 7.43
C MET A 869 17.50 -17.88 8.42
N PHE A 870 16.92 -18.65 9.34
CA PHE A 870 15.95 -18.19 10.32
C PHE A 870 16.61 -17.97 11.69
N LEU A 871 16.20 -16.89 12.35
CA LEU A 871 16.15 -16.83 13.81
C LEU A 871 14.80 -17.42 14.22
N ASN A 872 14.76 -18.32 15.20
CA ASN A 872 13.54 -18.98 15.66
C ASN A 872 13.36 -18.74 17.16
N GLU A 873 12.20 -18.21 17.56
CA GLU A 873 11.89 -17.85 18.95
C GLU A 873 10.43 -18.13 19.32
N TYR A 874 10.23 -18.50 20.58
CA TYR A 874 8.91 -18.56 21.22
C TYR A 874 8.50 -17.21 21.85
N ASN A 875 7.25 -17.11 22.28
CA ASN A 875 6.63 -15.98 22.99
C ASN A 875 6.55 -14.63 22.26
N THR A 876 7.15 -14.47 21.08
CA THR A 876 7.13 -13.20 20.32
C THR A 876 5.71 -12.75 19.91
N ILE A 877 4.79 -13.69 19.72
CA ILE A 877 3.40 -13.44 19.26
C ILE A 877 2.33 -13.98 20.23
N GLU A 878 2.74 -14.83 21.17
CA GLU A 878 1.89 -15.62 22.06
C GLU A 878 1.60 -14.86 23.35
N TYR A 879 2.63 -14.25 23.93
CA TYR A 879 2.55 -13.62 25.24
C TYR A 879 3.17 -12.22 25.25
N SER A 880 2.33 -11.21 25.22
CA SER A 880 2.71 -9.78 25.25
C SER A 880 3.42 -9.33 26.53
N GLY A 881 3.41 -10.13 27.60
CA GLY A 881 4.15 -9.86 28.83
C GLY A 881 5.61 -10.32 28.79
N ASP A 882 6.02 -11.06 27.76
CA ASP A 882 7.41 -11.49 27.63
C ASP A 882 8.30 -10.35 27.12
N THR A 883 8.88 -9.61 28.05
CA THR A 883 9.76 -8.49 27.71
C THR A 883 11.13 -8.93 27.17
N ALA A 884 11.51 -10.22 27.22
CA ALA A 884 12.77 -10.68 26.64
C ALA A 884 12.71 -10.65 25.10
N VAL A 885 11.55 -10.99 24.54
CA VAL A 885 11.36 -11.32 23.11
C VAL A 885 10.32 -10.45 22.42
N THR A 886 10.27 -9.15 22.75
CA THR A 886 9.33 -8.24 22.10
C THR A 886 9.62 -8.13 20.59
N PRO A 887 8.63 -7.79 19.73
CA PRO A 887 8.89 -7.55 18.32
C PRO A 887 10.00 -6.52 18.07
N ALA A 888 10.13 -5.50 18.93
CA ALA A 888 11.21 -4.52 18.83
C ALA A 888 12.59 -5.13 19.10
N LYS A 889 12.71 -6.00 20.12
CA LYS A 889 13.96 -6.70 20.46
C LYS A 889 14.34 -7.74 19.42
N TYR A 890 13.36 -8.48 18.89
CA TYR A 890 13.56 -9.37 17.75
C TYR A 890 14.21 -8.63 16.57
N LEU A 891 13.67 -7.45 16.22
CA LEU A 891 14.24 -6.62 15.16
C LEU A 891 15.65 -6.13 15.49
N ASN A 892 15.96 -5.83 16.75
CA ASN A 892 17.32 -5.49 17.18
C ASN A 892 18.26 -6.68 16.98
N LYS A 893 17.86 -7.90 17.32
CA LYS A 893 18.67 -9.11 17.11
C LYS A 893 18.91 -9.38 15.62
N ILE A 894 17.90 -9.18 14.76
CA ILE A 894 18.09 -9.23 13.30
C ILE A 894 19.12 -8.18 12.84
N ARG A 895 19.03 -6.92 13.33
CA ARG A 895 19.98 -5.86 12.96
C ARG A 895 21.40 -6.21 13.40
N GLU A 896 21.56 -6.79 14.58
CA GLU A 896 22.84 -7.30 15.08
C GLU A 896 23.42 -8.35 14.12
N ILE A 897 22.64 -9.39 13.78
CA ILE A 897 23.03 -10.45 12.85
C ILE A 897 23.46 -9.87 11.49
N LEU A 898 22.66 -8.94 10.93
CA LEU A 898 22.94 -8.33 9.62
C LEU A 898 24.13 -7.36 9.64
N SER A 899 24.45 -6.77 10.79
CA SER A 899 25.60 -5.87 10.94
C SER A 899 26.95 -6.59 10.94
N TYR A 900 26.95 -7.91 11.14
CA TYR A 900 28.15 -8.72 11.15
C TYR A 900 28.79 -8.83 9.76
N PRO A 901 30.13 -8.72 9.62
CA PRO A 901 30.82 -8.78 8.34
C PRO A 901 30.52 -10.07 7.56
N GLY A 902 29.85 -9.94 6.41
CA GLY A 902 29.43 -11.05 5.55
C GLY A 902 27.92 -11.30 5.53
N ASN A 903 27.16 -10.73 6.48
CA ASN A 903 25.71 -10.98 6.60
C ASN A 903 24.83 -9.90 5.95
N ALA A 904 25.40 -8.84 5.37
CA ALA A 904 24.63 -7.73 4.80
C ALA A 904 23.62 -8.14 3.69
N HIS A 905 23.87 -9.28 3.04
CA HIS A 905 23.01 -9.85 1.98
C HIS A 905 22.46 -11.24 2.34
N LEU A 906 22.44 -11.58 3.63
CA LEU A 906 21.89 -12.84 4.13
C LEU A 906 20.44 -13.00 3.65
N LYS A 907 20.08 -14.19 3.14
CA LYS A 907 18.68 -14.55 2.90
C LYS A 907 18.04 -14.87 4.26
N LEU A 908 17.67 -13.85 5.02
CA LEU A 908 17.14 -13.99 6.38
C LEU A 908 15.63 -14.23 6.38
N GLY A 909 15.15 -15.05 7.31
CA GLY A 909 13.75 -15.25 7.64
C GLY A 909 13.48 -15.08 9.14
N ILE A 910 12.20 -14.88 9.49
CA ILE A 910 11.70 -14.72 10.86
C ILE A 910 10.91 -15.97 11.22
N GLY A 911 11.37 -16.73 12.22
CA GLY A 911 10.71 -17.93 12.74
C GLY A 911 10.07 -17.63 14.08
N LEU A 912 8.76 -17.87 14.17
CA LEU A 912 7.96 -17.61 15.36
C LEU A 912 7.32 -18.95 15.76
N GLU A 913 7.74 -19.53 16.87
CA GLU A 913 7.34 -20.88 17.27
C GLU A 913 5.82 -20.96 17.42
N GLY A 914 5.22 -20.10 18.24
CA GLY A 914 3.77 -20.03 18.38
C GLY A 914 3.22 -21.05 19.38
N HIS A 915 3.87 -21.20 20.52
CA HIS A 915 3.41 -22.06 21.61
C HIS A 915 2.39 -21.34 22.50
N PHE A 916 1.12 -21.34 22.10
CA PHE A 916 0.04 -20.68 22.85
C PHE A 916 -0.40 -21.48 24.09
N THR A 917 -0.70 -20.77 25.17
CA THR A 917 -1.21 -21.38 26.41
C THR A 917 -2.69 -21.78 26.30
N ALA A 918 -3.26 -22.30 27.39
CA ALA A 918 -4.66 -22.71 27.46
C ALA A 918 -5.64 -21.51 27.49
N ASP A 919 -5.11 -20.29 27.69
CA ASP A 919 -5.89 -19.05 27.76
C ASP A 919 -6.28 -18.54 26.37
N GLN A 920 -7.27 -17.65 26.31
CA GLN A 920 -7.70 -17.00 25.08
C GLN A 920 -6.52 -16.29 24.38
N PRO A 921 -6.15 -16.69 23.14
CA PRO A 921 -5.09 -16.03 22.40
C PRO A 921 -5.39 -14.54 22.17
N ASN A 922 -4.39 -13.69 22.39
CA ASN A 922 -4.50 -12.26 22.12
C ASN A 922 -4.28 -11.97 20.62
N LEU A 923 -5.32 -12.18 19.81
CA LEU A 923 -5.26 -12.01 18.35
C LEU A 923 -4.87 -10.59 17.91
N ALA A 924 -5.22 -9.57 18.71
CA ALA A 924 -4.83 -8.19 18.43
C ALA A 924 -3.32 -7.99 18.59
N TYR A 925 -2.73 -8.56 19.65
CA TYR A 925 -1.30 -8.56 19.86
C TYR A 925 -0.58 -9.37 18.78
N MET A 926 -1.00 -10.62 18.53
CA MET A 926 -0.43 -11.47 17.47
C MET A 926 -0.38 -10.74 16.11
N ARG A 927 -1.50 -10.13 15.67
CA ARG A 927 -1.52 -9.34 14.43
C ARG A 927 -0.56 -8.17 14.48
N SER A 928 -0.50 -7.44 15.59
CA SER A 928 0.37 -6.28 15.73
C SER A 928 1.86 -6.64 15.68
N ALA A 929 2.26 -7.77 16.27
CA ALA A 929 3.62 -8.29 16.23
C ALA A 929 3.98 -8.69 14.78
N LEU A 930 3.08 -9.38 14.08
CA LEU A 930 3.25 -9.71 12.67
C LEU A 930 3.34 -8.47 11.77
N ASP A 931 2.61 -7.39 12.06
CA ASP A 931 2.73 -6.13 11.32
C ASP A 931 4.12 -5.49 11.51
N ILE A 932 4.59 -5.41 12.76
CA ILE A 932 5.90 -4.82 13.11
C ILE A 932 7.04 -5.61 12.44
N LEU A 933 7.02 -6.93 12.58
CA LEU A 933 8.02 -7.81 11.97
C LEU A 933 7.91 -7.79 10.44
N GLY A 934 6.68 -7.78 9.90
CA GLY A 934 6.40 -7.76 8.48
C GLY A 934 6.85 -6.47 7.77
N ALA A 935 6.99 -5.36 8.50
CA ALA A 935 7.54 -4.11 7.97
C ALA A 935 9.00 -4.26 7.48
N THR A 936 9.73 -5.29 7.91
CA THR A 936 11.07 -5.63 7.39
C THR A 936 11.06 -6.22 5.98
N LYS A 937 9.94 -6.82 5.57
CA LYS A 937 9.77 -7.63 4.36
C LYS A 937 10.55 -8.96 4.34
N PHE A 938 11.18 -9.35 5.44
CA PHE A 938 11.65 -10.73 5.57
C PHE A 938 10.46 -11.70 5.63
N PRO A 939 10.58 -12.91 5.07
CA PRO A 939 9.53 -13.92 5.16
C PRO A 939 9.33 -14.33 6.62
N ILE A 940 8.07 -14.29 7.08
CA ILE A 940 7.69 -14.80 8.41
C ILE A 940 7.17 -16.23 8.25
N TRP A 941 7.62 -17.11 9.13
CA TRP A 941 7.09 -18.46 9.30
C TRP A 941 6.58 -18.63 10.73
N LEU A 942 5.38 -19.19 10.85
CA LEU A 942 4.94 -19.74 12.13
C LEU A 942 5.43 -21.18 12.18
N THR A 943 6.38 -21.49 13.04
CA THR A 943 7.27 -22.64 12.87
C THR A 943 6.82 -23.86 13.67
N GLU A 944 6.09 -23.65 14.77
CA GLU A 944 5.81 -24.68 15.77
C GLU A 944 4.44 -24.49 16.44
N ILE A 945 3.43 -24.01 15.69
CA ILE A 945 2.13 -23.63 16.27
C ILE A 945 1.54 -24.77 17.10
N SER A 946 1.29 -24.48 18.38
CA SER A 946 0.59 -25.37 19.30
C SER A 946 -0.33 -24.56 20.21
N VAL A 947 -1.40 -25.17 20.70
CA VAL A 947 -2.26 -24.60 21.74
C VAL A 947 -2.34 -25.60 22.86
N ALA A 948 -2.12 -25.16 24.09
CA ALA A 948 -2.17 -26.05 25.25
C ALA A 948 -3.59 -26.61 25.49
N ASN A 949 -3.65 -27.83 26.03
CA ASN A 949 -4.90 -28.55 26.28
C ASN A 949 -5.89 -27.71 27.10
N SER A 950 -7.08 -27.47 26.53
CA SER A 950 -8.18 -26.77 27.19
C SER A 950 -9.53 -27.12 26.52
N PRO A 951 -10.68 -26.85 27.16
CA PRO A 951 -11.99 -27.03 26.52
C PRO A 951 -12.17 -26.19 25.24
N ASN A 952 -11.35 -25.15 25.05
CA ASN A 952 -11.38 -24.25 23.89
C ASN A 952 -10.21 -24.50 22.92
N GLU A 953 -9.38 -25.53 23.13
CA GLU A 953 -8.17 -25.78 22.33
C GLU A 953 -8.44 -25.71 20.82
N ALA A 954 -9.42 -26.46 20.32
CA ALA A 954 -9.76 -26.47 18.90
C ALA A 954 -10.18 -25.09 18.37
N LYS A 955 -10.94 -24.33 19.16
CA LYS A 955 -11.36 -22.96 18.82
C LYS A 955 -10.14 -22.03 18.73
N TYR A 956 -9.26 -22.08 19.72
CA TYR A 956 -8.07 -21.24 19.79
C TYR A 956 -7.06 -21.59 18.70
N LEU A 957 -6.90 -22.87 18.40
CA LEU A 957 -6.11 -23.33 17.27
C LEU A 957 -6.65 -22.75 15.96
N GLU A 958 -7.97 -22.82 15.74
CA GLU A 958 -8.59 -22.22 14.55
C GLU A 958 -8.31 -20.71 14.46
N GLU A 959 -8.48 -19.97 15.57
CA GLU A 959 -8.26 -18.53 15.63
C GLU A 959 -6.81 -18.15 15.28
N VAL A 960 -5.82 -18.83 15.86
CA VAL A 960 -4.38 -18.62 15.62
C VAL A 960 -3.99 -18.95 14.18
N LEU A 961 -4.42 -20.12 13.66
CA LEU A 961 -4.09 -20.55 12.30
C LEU A 961 -4.67 -19.60 11.25
N ARG A 962 -5.89 -19.11 11.47
CA ARG A 962 -6.53 -18.11 10.60
C ARG A 962 -5.83 -16.76 10.65
N GLU A 963 -5.36 -16.35 11.82
CA GLU A 963 -4.63 -15.11 12.00
C GLU A 963 -3.31 -15.13 11.23
N GLY A 964 -2.53 -16.20 11.38
CA GLY A 964 -1.31 -16.43 10.61
C GLY A 964 -1.55 -16.49 9.10
N TYR A 965 -2.51 -17.31 8.65
CA TYR A 965 -2.79 -17.50 7.22
C TYR A 965 -3.24 -16.21 6.53
N ALA A 966 -4.04 -15.38 7.22
CA ALA A 966 -4.53 -14.12 6.71
C ALA A 966 -3.46 -13.02 6.62
N HIS A 967 -2.36 -13.11 7.38
CA HIS A 967 -1.37 -12.04 7.44
C HIS A 967 -0.46 -12.00 6.20
N PRO A 968 -0.31 -10.85 5.50
CA PRO A 968 0.41 -10.78 4.22
C PRO A 968 1.89 -11.16 4.24
N ALA A 969 2.56 -11.01 5.40
CA ALA A 969 3.99 -11.31 5.58
C ALA A 969 4.29 -12.77 5.95
N VAL A 970 3.28 -13.52 6.39
CA VAL A 970 3.43 -14.95 6.71
C VAL A 970 3.48 -15.73 5.41
N GLN A 971 4.49 -16.59 5.25
CA GLN A 971 4.73 -17.40 4.05
C GLN A 971 4.55 -18.90 4.27
N GLY A 972 4.58 -19.36 5.52
CA GLY A 972 4.29 -20.74 5.86
C GLY A 972 3.91 -20.90 7.33
N ILE A 973 3.21 -21.99 7.62
CA ILE A 973 2.81 -22.40 8.97
C ILE A 973 3.14 -23.89 9.13
N ILE A 974 3.84 -24.24 10.19
CA ILE A 974 4.05 -25.60 10.66
C ILE A 974 3.52 -25.68 12.08
N MET A 975 2.69 -26.68 12.35
CA MET A 975 2.17 -26.94 13.68
C MET A 975 3.03 -27.96 14.41
N PHE A 976 3.28 -27.75 15.71
CA PHE A 976 4.00 -28.70 16.56
C PHE A 976 3.02 -29.65 17.25
N THR A 977 2.46 -30.56 16.47
CA THR A 977 1.35 -31.45 16.85
C THR A 977 1.39 -32.73 16.02
N GLY A 978 0.54 -33.72 16.32
CA GLY A 978 0.41 -34.94 15.53
C GLY A 978 -0.55 -35.95 16.16
N PRO A 979 -0.51 -37.23 15.72
CA PRO A 979 -1.39 -38.27 16.25
C PRO A 979 -0.84 -38.86 17.56
N VAL A 980 -1.72 -39.30 18.47
CA VAL A 980 -1.34 -39.97 19.73
C VAL A 980 -0.47 -41.20 19.47
N SER A 981 -0.78 -41.95 18.41
CA SER A 981 -0.02 -43.15 18.01
C SER A 981 1.44 -42.88 17.67
N ALA A 982 1.80 -41.63 17.34
CA ALA A 982 3.18 -41.19 17.15
C ALA A 982 3.78 -40.49 18.38
N GLY A 983 3.10 -40.51 19.54
CA GLY A 983 3.63 -39.97 20.80
C GLY A 983 3.37 -38.48 21.03
N PHE A 984 2.51 -37.83 20.24
CA PHE A 984 2.11 -36.45 20.46
C PHE A 984 1.09 -36.32 21.60
N ASN A 985 1.19 -35.24 22.37
CA ASN A 985 0.39 -35.02 23.58
C ASN A 985 -0.39 -33.69 23.64
N THR A 986 0.02 -32.64 22.91
CA THR A 986 -0.65 -31.32 22.94
C THR A 986 -0.28 -30.44 21.73
N PRO A 987 -1.25 -29.86 20.99
CA PRO A 987 -2.59 -30.40 20.80
C PRO A 987 -2.47 -31.76 20.09
N ILE A 988 -3.52 -32.57 20.12
CA ILE A 988 -3.55 -33.87 19.43
C ILE A 988 -4.46 -33.72 18.21
N LEU A 989 -4.00 -34.11 17.02
CA LEU A 989 -4.85 -34.06 15.81
C LEU A 989 -5.63 -35.35 15.56
N ALA A 990 -5.10 -36.50 15.98
CA ALA A 990 -5.79 -37.78 15.83
C ALA A 990 -5.46 -38.74 16.97
N ASP A 991 -6.41 -39.63 17.30
CA ASP A 991 -6.26 -40.64 18.34
C ASP A 991 -5.35 -41.82 17.92
N GLN A 992 -5.27 -42.85 18.76
CA GLN A 992 -4.45 -44.04 18.48
C GLN A 992 -4.85 -44.80 17.21
N ASN A 993 -6.08 -44.63 16.74
CA ASN A 993 -6.63 -45.25 15.53
C ASN A 993 -6.68 -44.27 14.35
N PHE A 994 -5.97 -43.14 14.44
CA PHE A 994 -5.96 -42.08 13.42
C PHE A 994 -7.34 -41.47 13.15
N LYS A 995 -8.27 -41.55 14.10
CA LYS A 995 -9.52 -40.81 14.04
C LYS A 995 -9.29 -39.38 14.54
N ASN A 996 -9.83 -38.40 13.82
CA ASN A 996 -9.66 -36.99 14.17
C ASN A 996 -10.18 -36.68 15.58
N THR A 997 -9.44 -35.82 16.27
CA THR A 997 -9.93 -35.06 17.42
C THR A 997 -10.65 -33.79 16.95
N PRO A 998 -11.29 -33.00 17.83
CA PRO A 998 -11.82 -31.69 17.46
C PRO A 998 -10.78 -30.75 16.82
N SER A 999 -9.52 -30.80 17.28
CA SER A 999 -8.40 -30.05 16.70
C SER A 999 -8.02 -30.59 15.32
N GLY A 1000 -8.06 -31.91 15.12
CA GLY A 1000 -7.93 -32.53 13.80
C GLY A 1000 -9.03 -32.09 12.82
N ASP A 1001 -10.28 -32.04 13.27
CA ASP A 1001 -11.41 -31.58 12.47
C ASP A 1001 -11.28 -30.11 12.06
N VAL A 1002 -10.74 -29.26 12.94
CA VAL A 1002 -10.39 -27.88 12.61
C VAL A 1002 -9.35 -27.81 11.49
N VAL A 1003 -8.28 -28.62 11.59
CA VAL A 1003 -7.22 -28.65 10.58
C VAL A 1003 -7.75 -29.12 9.23
N ASP A 1004 -8.49 -30.23 9.19
CA ASP A 1004 -9.08 -30.76 7.96
C ASP A 1004 -10.08 -29.78 7.34
N LYS A 1005 -10.87 -29.06 8.18
CA LYS A 1005 -11.75 -27.97 7.75
C LYS A 1005 -10.98 -26.83 7.10
N LEU A 1006 -9.89 -26.37 7.71
CA LEU A 1006 -9.07 -25.25 7.19
C LEU A 1006 -8.36 -25.63 5.90
N LEU A 1007 -7.81 -26.85 5.81
CA LEU A 1007 -7.22 -27.38 4.58
C LEU A 1007 -8.25 -27.37 3.44
N LYS A 1008 -9.47 -27.84 3.70
CA LYS A 1008 -10.56 -27.81 2.72
C LYS A 1008 -10.97 -26.38 2.34
N GLU A 1009 -11.05 -25.47 3.31
CA GLU A 1009 -11.39 -24.07 3.07
C GLU A 1009 -10.33 -23.35 2.22
N TRP A 1010 -9.05 -23.51 2.56
CA TRP A 1010 -7.95 -22.82 1.90
C TRP A 1010 -7.61 -23.40 0.52
N ASN A 1011 -7.92 -24.67 0.32
CA ASN A 1011 -7.88 -25.34 -0.98
C ASN A 1011 -9.23 -25.24 -1.74
N SER A 1012 -10.25 -24.55 -1.23
CA SER A 1012 -11.53 -24.45 -1.95
C SER A 1012 -11.33 -23.79 -3.33
N GLY A 1013 -12.00 -24.33 -4.35
CA GLY A 1013 -11.82 -23.91 -5.75
C GLY A 1013 -10.60 -24.51 -6.46
N ALA A 1014 -9.79 -25.33 -5.76
CA ALA A 1014 -8.64 -26.02 -6.33
C ALA A 1014 -9.02 -27.12 -7.32
N ASP A 1015 -10.11 -27.84 -7.00
CA ASP A 1015 -10.62 -28.98 -7.75
C ASP A 1015 -12.07 -28.73 -8.11
N GLN A 1016 -12.32 -28.28 -9.34
CA GLN A 1016 -13.66 -28.01 -9.83
C GLN A 1016 -13.75 -28.22 -11.33
N ASP A 1017 -14.91 -28.74 -11.74
CA ASP A 1017 -15.31 -28.76 -13.15
C ASP A 1017 -16.23 -27.57 -13.41
N THR A 1018 -15.92 -26.83 -14.46
CA THR A 1018 -16.75 -25.73 -14.93
C THR A 1018 -16.94 -25.82 -16.45
N ILE A 1019 -17.86 -25.04 -16.98
CA ILE A 1019 -18.26 -25.11 -18.38
C ILE A 1019 -18.11 -23.72 -18.99
N THR A 1020 -17.54 -23.64 -20.18
CA THR A 1020 -17.37 -22.37 -20.90
C THR A 1020 -18.71 -21.76 -21.33
N ASP A 1021 -18.80 -20.43 -21.25
CA ASP A 1021 -19.95 -19.67 -21.72
C ASP A 1021 -20.03 -19.59 -23.25
N SER A 1022 -21.00 -18.83 -23.79
CA SER A 1022 -21.20 -18.66 -25.24
C SER A 1022 -20.05 -17.98 -25.97
N GLN A 1023 -19.09 -17.41 -25.24
CA GLN A 1023 -17.87 -16.80 -25.79
C GLN A 1023 -16.62 -17.65 -25.48
N GLY A 1024 -16.80 -18.88 -25.02
CA GLY A 1024 -15.72 -19.80 -24.69
C GLY A 1024 -14.98 -19.44 -23.40
N PHE A 1025 -15.52 -18.56 -22.55
CA PHE A 1025 -14.84 -18.11 -21.34
C PHE A 1025 -15.27 -18.86 -20.08
N ILE A 1026 -14.34 -18.92 -19.12
CA ILE A 1026 -14.62 -19.16 -17.71
C ILE A 1026 -13.89 -18.13 -16.84
N ASP A 1027 -14.52 -17.72 -15.75
CA ASP A 1027 -13.93 -16.87 -14.71
C ASP A 1027 -13.91 -17.64 -13.39
N VAL A 1028 -12.71 -17.92 -12.88
CA VAL A 1028 -12.52 -18.67 -11.65
C VAL A 1028 -11.60 -17.93 -10.67
N THR A 1029 -11.79 -18.15 -9.37
CA THR A 1029 -10.87 -17.64 -8.35
C THR A 1029 -10.09 -18.81 -7.81
N LEU A 1030 -8.78 -18.81 -8.05
CA LEU A 1030 -7.88 -19.88 -7.65
C LEU A 1030 -7.00 -19.41 -6.50
N SER A 1031 -6.72 -20.30 -5.56
CA SER A 1031 -5.64 -20.10 -4.60
C SER A 1031 -4.30 -20.06 -5.32
N HIS A 1032 -3.28 -19.44 -4.72
CA HIS A 1032 -1.94 -19.46 -5.30
C HIS A 1032 -1.39 -20.88 -5.28
N GLY A 1033 -0.71 -21.28 -6.35
CA GLY A 1033 -0.21 -22.64 -6.54
C GLY A 1033 -0.05 -23.05 -8.00
N ASP A 1034 0.34 -24.30 -8.19
CA ASP A 1034 0.45 -24.95 -9.48
C ASP A 1034 -0.79 -25.82 -9.73
N TYR A 1035 -1.31 -25.79 -10.95
CA TYR A 1035 -2.56 -26.42 -11.37
C TYR A 1035 -2.36 -27.17 -12.68
N ASP A 1036 -3.10 -28.26 -12.87
CA ASP A 1036 -3.33 -28.87 -14.18
C ASP A 1036 -4.78 -28.57 -14.60
N LEU A 1037 -4.95 -28.07 -15.83
CA LEU A 1037 -6.25 -27.83 -16.44
C LEU A 1037 -6.44 -28.88 -17.52
N THR A 1038 -7.51 -29.68 -17.43
CA THR A 1038 -7.94 -30.59 -18.50
C THR A 1038 -9.20 -30.04 -19.12
N ILE A 1039 -9.16 -29.75 -20.42
CA ILE A 1039 -10.28 -29.21 -21.17
C ILE A 1039 -10.80 -30.32 -22.07
N LYS A 1040 -12.10 -30.62 -21.97
CA LYS A 1040 -12.80 -31.59 -22.83
C LYS A 1040 -13.74 -30.88 -23.79
N HIS A 1041 -13.64 -31.24 -25.05
CA HIS A 1041 -14.53 -30.71 -26.08
C HIS A 1041 -15.99 -31.14 -25.81
N PRO A 1042 -16.99 -30.27 -26.03
CA PRO A 1042 -18.40 -30.57 -25.70
C PRO A 1042 -19.03 -31.68 -26.53
N PHE A 1043 -18.53 -31.91 -27.76
CA PHE A 1043 -19.16 -32.82 -28.73
C PHE A 1043 -18.23 -33.90 -29.26
N THR A 1044 -16.94 -33.84 -28.93
CA THR A 1044 -15.94 -34.83 -29.35
C THR A 1044 -15.28 -35.41 -28.10
N ASN A 1045 -14.72 -36.61 -28.21
CA ASN A 1045 -13.95 -37.19 -27.10
C ASN A 1045 -12.54 -36.57 -26.98
N SER A 1046 -12.25 -35.48 -27.70
CA SER A 1046 -10.95 -34.80 -27.71
C SER A 1046 -10.75 -34.01 -26.42
N SER A 1047 -9.53 -34.04 -25.88
CA SER A 1047 -9.18 -33.31 -24.65
C SER A 1047 -7.73 -32.82 -24.66
N SER A 1048 -7.50 -31.62 -24.12
CA SER A 1048 -6.16 -31.03 -23.94
C SER A 1048 -5.87 -30.84 -22.46
N THR A 1049 -4.61 -31.00 -22.05
CA THR A 1049 -4.16 -30.71 -20.68
C THR A 1049 -3.02 -29.71 -20.69
N LEU A 1050 -3.05 -28.73 -19.79
CA LEU A 1050 -1.98 -27.74 -19.61
C LEU A 1050 -1.73 -27.45 -18.13
N SER A 1051 -0.51 -27.05 -17.79
CA SER A 1051 -0.17 -26.63 -16.43
C SER A 1051 -0.22 -25.10 -16.29
N LEU A 1052 -0.83 -24.63 -15.21
CA LEU A 1052 -1.00 -23.22 -14.86
C LEU A 1052 -0.39 -22.94 -13.49
N ARG A 1053 0.40 -21.88 -13.37
CA ARG A 1053 0.91 -21.37 -12.09
C ARG A 1053 0.27 -20.03 -11.74
N VAL A 1054 -0.36 -19.96 -10.56
CA VAL A 1054 -1.09 -18.79 -10.05
C VAL A 1054 -0.31 -18.16 -8.89
N GLU A 1055 0.06 -16.88 -9.01
CA GLU A 1055 0.89 -16.17 -8.01
C GLU A 1055 0.30 -14.79 -7.64
N LYS A 1056 0.75 -14.25 -6.49
CA LYS A 1056 0.26 -13.00 -5.87
C LYS A 1056 0.48 -11.72 -6.71
N ASP A 1057 1.53 -11.69 -7.53
CA ASP A 1057 2.01 -10.45 -8.17
C ASP A 1057 2.17 -10.58 -9.71
N LYS A 1058 1.68 -11.67 -10.30
CA LYS A 1058 1.64 -11.83 -11.76
C LYS A 1058 0.19 -11.68 -12.24
N PRO A 1059 -0.19 -10.56 -12.88
CA PRO A 1059 -1.49 -10.48 -13.55
C PRO A 1059 -1.49 -11.53 -14.67
N LEU A 1060 -2.24 -12.60 -14.45
CA LEU A 1060 -2.55 -13.54 -15.51
C LEU A 1060 -3.59 -12.81 -16.38
N GLY A 1061 -3.22 -12.49 -17.62
CA GLY A 1061 -4.19 -12.04 -18.63
C GLY A 1061 -5.21 -13.15 -18.93
N ILE A 1062 -5.90 -13.04 -20.06
CA ILE A 1062 -6.73 -14.16 -20.54
C ILE A 1062 -5.80 -15.31 -20.91
N ILE A 1063 -6.02 -16.48 -20.33
CA ILE A 1063 -5.32 -17.72 -20.70
C ILE A 1063 -6.07 -18.33 -21.87
N HIS A 1064 -5.49 -18.28 -23.06
CA HIS A 1064 -6.06 -18.90 -24.25
C HIS A 1064 -5.63 -20.36 -24.34
N VAL A 1065 -6.60 -21.25 -24.53
CA VAL A 1065 -6.40 -22.69 -24.64
C VAL A 1065 -6.99 -23.16 -25.95
N ASN A 1066 -6.16 -23.83 -26.75
CA ASN A 1066 -6.58 -24.44 -28.00
C ASN A 1066 -6.72 -25.96 -27.84
N ILE A 1067 -7.82 -26.53 -28.36
CA ILE A 1067 -8.04 -27.98 -28.40
C ILE A 1067 -7.82 -28.44 -29.85
N ASP A 1068 -6.80 -29.28 -30.05
CA ASP A 1068 -6.66 -30.03 -31.31
C ASP A 1068 -7.76 -31.10 -31.33
N THR A 1069 -8.66 -31.02 -32.31
CA THR A 1069 -9.86 -31.87 -32.39
C THR A 1069 -9.62 -33.20 -33.06
#